data_AF-A0A6L9IWL1-F1
#
_entry.id   AF-A0A6L9IWL1-F1
#
_cell.length_a   1.000
_cell.length_b   1.000
_cell.length_c   1.000
_cell.angle_alpha   90.00
_cell.angle_beta   90.00
_cell.angle_gamma   90.00
#
_symmetry.space_group_name_H-M   'P 1'
#
loop_
_entity.id
_entity.type
_entity.pdbx_description
1 polymer ?
#
loop_
_entity_poly.entity_id
_entity_poly.type
_entity_poly.pdbx_seq_one_letter_code
_entity_poly.pdbx_strand_id
1 'polypeptide(L)'
;MISRFLSQFRLLLALTLTLAVILTGTLPLAAQGDDPPDRAPNRLITESSPYLLQHAYNPVDWYPWGEEAFAAAQEQNKPIFLSIGYSSCHWCHVMREESFEDEEVAALMNETFISIKVDREERPDIDAVYMNVALMLNGSGGWPLTILLTPDGDPFFAGTYLPRTSRFERVGMIELIGEVQTVWNSEPERITSFGADVSSAVQDVSYDQPGAALGEAALDDTYGQLLAEFDPVMGGFGTAPKFPSPHNLLFLLRYWDRSGAEEALVMVETTLTQMRLGGLYDQVGHGFHRYSVDAAWAVPHFEKMLYDQALLSMAYTEAYLATGDPFYARTARETLDFVLAEMTGPEGGFYSAFDADSEGEEGRFYLWTEDEVRAVLPPDDAEFVISTFNLAEEGNFRDPVTREYTGANIPYLVTPLDDEDAARWEAIRPVLYAARAERVPPALDDKVLTDWNGLMIAALAQAARAYDEPAYAEAAVRGADFLLATMVDDDGRLLHRYRNGEAGIMGTLDDYAFLIWGLLELYETTFDVRYLEAALELQDVQLAYFWDDDNGGFFMTADDAEDLLTRPKEIFDTALPAGNSVSMLNLLRLGRITGNVAYEETAAALTESSAGILAQIPSGATMLLAGVDFAVGPSYEIVIVGEPDAADTLAMLDALHGVYVPNKVVLQRTPGDDAPIIALAEFTLYQRQ
;
A
#
# COMPACT_ATOMS: atom_id res chain seq x y z
N MET A 1 35.53 48.76 43.99
CA MET A 1 34.05 48.86 43.96
C MET A 1 33.63 48.17 42.66
N ILE A 2 32.96 47.01 42.63
CA ILE A 2 31.67 46.63 43.28
C ILE A 2 30.54 47.49 42.68
N SER A 3 29.44 47.00 42.09
CA SER A 3 28.88 45.65 41.72
C SER A 3 27.62 45.93 40.86
N ARG A 4 27.10 45.18 39.87
CA ARG A 4 27.27 43.84 39.22
C ARG A 4 26.86 44.04 37.72
N PHE A 5 26.93 43.18 36.69
CA PHE A 5 26.91 41.72 36.42
C PHE A 5 25.54 40.99 36.50
N LEU A 6 25.11 40.42 35.35
CA LEU A 6 23.90 39.58 35.12
C LEU A 6 22.53 40.29 35.29
N SER A 7 21.42 39.84 34.71
CA SER A 7 21.12 39.06 33.47
C SER A 7 19.59 38.94 33.32
N GLN A 8 19.09 38.47 32.16
CA GLN A 8 17.72 37.93 31.97
C GLN A 8 16.56 38.94 32.19
N PHE A 9 15.32 38.72 31.75
CA PHE A 9 14.70 38.02 30.60
C PHE A 9 13.21 38.45 30.61
N ARG A 10 12.45 38.21 29.54
CA ARG A 10 10.99 38.47 29.43
C ARG A 10 10.56 39.95 29.37
N LEU A 11 9.31 40.30 28.98
CA LEU A 11 8.39 39.87 27.90
C LEU A 11 7.09 40.73 28.06
N LEU A 12 6.16 40.64 27.11
CA LEU A 12 4.75 41.10 27.16
C LEU A 12 4.42 42.62 27.13
N LEU A 13 3.46 42.92 26.23
CA LEU A 13 2.43 43.98 26.28
C LEU A 13 2.85 45.48 26.18
N ALA A 14 2.12 46.37 25.47
CA ALA A 14 0.83 46.19 24.79
C ALA A 14 0.52 47.25 23.69
N LEU A 15 -0.47 46.92 22.85
CA LEU A 15 -1.44 47.79 22.15
C LEU A 15 -0.99 48.72 20.98
N THR A 16 -1.38 48.29 19.76
CA THR A 16 -2.15 49.04 18.74
C THR A 16 -1.65 50.41 18.21
N LEU A 17 -1.47 50.51 16.89
CA LEU A 17 -2.62 50.72 15.99
C LEU A 17 -2.38 50.31 14.51
N THR A 18 -3.39 49.61 14.01
CA THR A 18 -3.83 49.31 12.63
C THR A 18 -3.25 50.11 11.46
N LEU A 19 -2.66 49.42 10.49
CA LEU A 19 -3.25 49.31 9.14
C LEU A 19 -2.80 48.03 8.44
N ALA A 20 -3.73 47.26 7.87
CA ALA A 20 -3.44 46.02 7.16
C ALA A 20 -3.36 46.24 5.65
N VAL A 21 -2.38 45.61 5.01
CA VAL A 21 -2.44 45.22 3.60
C VAL A 21 -2.42 43.71 3.59
N ILE A 22 -3.51 43.10 3.16
CA ILE A 22 -3.59 41.65 2.98
C ILE A 22 -2.90 41.33 1.66
N LEU A 23 -1.66 40.84 1.72
CA LEU A 23 -1.19 39.90 0.72
C LEU A 23 -1.64 38.52 1.17
N THR A 24 -2.59 37.94 0.44
CA THR A 24 -2.81 36.50 0.44
C THR A 24 -1.57 35.85 -0.16
N GLY A 25 -0.71 35.31 0.70
CA GLY A 25 0.39 34.45 0.28
C GLY A 25 -0.18 33.11 -0.17
N THR A 26 -0.64 33.03 -1.42
CA THR A 26 -0.79 31.75 -2.09
C THR A 26 0.59 31.09 -2.11
N LEU A 27 0.72 29.93 -1.49
CA LEU A 27 1.80 29.01 -1.84
C LEU A 27 1.71 28.77 -3.35
N PRO A 28 2.84 28.69 -4.08
CA PRO A 28 2.78 28.24 -5.46
C PRO A 28 2.21 26.82 -5.46
N LEU A 29 1.19 26.57 -6.29
CA LEU A 29 1.01 25.23 -6.83
C LEU A 29 2.35 24.82 -7.45
N ALA A 30 2.76 23.56 -7.25
CA ALA A 30 3.75 22.98 -8.13
C ALA A 30 3.15 22.97 -9.54
N ALA A 31 3.62 23.86 -10.41
CA ALA A 31 3.50 23.66 -11.84
C ALA A 31 4.28 22.35 -12.12
N GLN A 32 3.60 21.27 -12.48
CA GLN A 32 3.09 21.01 -13.83
C GLN A 32 4.25 20.92 -14.83
N GLY A 33 4.26 19.86 -15.64
CA GLY A 33 5.14 19.75 -16.81
C GLY A 33 4.82 20.84 -17.85
N ASP A 34 5.43 20.75 -19.03
CA ASP A 34 5.32 21.73 -20.11
C ASP A 34 3.93 21.73 -20.82
N ASP A 35 2.85 21.93 -20.06
CA ASP A 35 1.48 22.09 -20.54
C ASP A 35 1.39 23.22 -21.57
N PRO A 36 0.87 22.98 -22.80
CA PRO A 36 0.82 23.99 -23.85
C PRO A 36 -0.16 25.13 -23.47
N PRO A 37 0.30 26.38 -23.32
CA PRO A 37 -0.38 27.42 -22.52
C PRO A 37 -1.64 28.06 -23.16
N ASP A 38 -2.26 27.41 -24.14
CA ASP A 38 -3.48 27.84 -24.85
C ASP A 38 -4.62 26.79 -24.82
N ARG A 39 -4.43 25.61 -24.19
CA ARG A 39 -5.48 24.56 -24.10
C ARG A 39 -6.47 24.84 -22.97
N ALA A 40 -7.77 24.73 -23.26
CA ALA A 40 -8.82 24.72 -22.25
C ALA A 40 -8.92 23.33 -21.59
N PRO A 41 -9.17 23.24 -20.28
CA PRO A 41 -9.25 21.96 -19.59
C PRO A 41 -10.52 21.17 -19.93
N ASN A 42 -10.43 19.84 -19.82
CA ASN A 42 -11.57 18.92 -19.78
C ASN A 42 -12.15 18.83 -18.34
N ARG A 43 -13.00 17.83 -18.06
CA ARG A 43 -13.72 17.72 -16.79
C ARG A 43 -12.83 17.40 -15.60
N LEU A 44 -11.68 16.77 -15.79
CA LEU A 44 -10.81 16.31 -14.69
C LEU A 44 -10.21 17.46 -13.86
N ILE A 45 -10.37 18.72 -14.29
CA ILE A 45 -9.90 19.91 -13.57
C ILE A 45 -10.63 20.17 -12.25
N THR A 46 -11.75 19.47 -11.98
CA THR A 46 -12.45 19.53 -10.68
C THR A 46 -12.08 18.39 -9.72
N GLU A 47 -11.27 17.42 -10.15
CA GLU A 47 -10.91 16.27 -9.34
C GLU A 47 -9.82 16.58 -8.31
N SER A 48 -9.75 15.78 -7.25
CA SER A 48 -8.71 15.92 -6.23
C SER A 48 -7.47 15.05 -6.48
N SER A 49 -7.61 13.91 -7.15
CA SER A 49 -6.49 13.01 -7.47
C SER A 49 -5.40 13.71 -8.30
N PRO A 50 -4.11 13.61 -7.92
CA PRO A 50 -3.00 14.03 -8.77
C PRO A 50 -3.00 13.36 -10.14
N TYR A 51 -3.34 12.06 -10.18
CA TYR A 51 -3.43 11.29 -11.41
C TYR A 51 -4.55 11.78 -12.33
N LEU A 52 -5.72 12.19 -11.80
CA LEU A 52 -6.77 12.76 -12.65
C LEU A 52 -6.41 14.17 -13.11
N LEU A 53 -5.86 15.00 -12.22
CA LEU A 53 -5.47 16.38 -12.52
C LEU A 53 -4.38 16.48 -13.61
N GLN A 54 -3.42 15.56 -13.68
CA GLN A 54 -2.41 15.56 -14.76
C GLN A 54 -3.02 15.34 -16.16
N HIS A 55 -4.23 14.80 -16.25
CA HIS A 55 -4.94 14.55 -17.51
C HIS A 55 -5.95 15.65 -17.86
N ALA A 56 -6.13 16.66 -16.99
CA ALA A 56 -7.09 17.74 -17.18
C ALA A 56 -6.83 18.62 -18.41
N TYR A 57 -5.58 18.68 -18.90
CA TYR A 57 -5.17 19.44 -20.09
C TYR A 57 -4.79 18.57 -21.30
N ASN A 58 -5.09 17.27 -21.30
CA ASN A 58 -4.93 16.45 -22.51
C ASN A 58 -5.96 16.83 -23.61
N PRO A 59 -5.63 16.63 -24.91
CA PRO A 59 -6.58 16.79 -26.02
C PRO A 59 -7.77 15.80 -26.00
N VAL A 60 -7.67 14.69 -25.26
CA VAL A 60 -8.81 13.77 -25.02
C VAL A 60 -9.83 14.46 -24.10
N ASP A 61 -11.12 14.42 -24.48
CA ASP A 61 -12.21 14.92 -23.62
C ASP A 61 -12.53 13.88 -22.53
N TRP A 62 -11.67 13.86 -21.51
CA TRP A 62 -11.82 12.97 -20.37
C TRP A 62 -13.01 13.39 -19.49
N TYR A 63 -13.71 12.35 -19.01
CA TYR A 63 -14.67 12.40 -17.92
C TYR A 63 -14.08 11.69 -16.69
N PRO A 64 -14.40 12.12 -15.45
CA PRO A 64 -14.29 11.24 -14.30
C PRO A 64 -15.32 10.10 -14.41
N TRP A 65 -15.19 9.07 -13.57
CA TRP A 65 -16.24 8.05 -13.46
C TRP A 65 -17.50 8.65 -12.80
N GLY A 66 -18.68 8.34 -13.36
CA GLY A 66 -19.97 8.75 -12.79
C GLY A 66 -21.07 8.93 -13.83
N GLU A 67 -22.27 9.30 -13.36
CA GLU A 67 -23.50 9.36 -14.15
C GLU A 67 -23.39 10.20 -15.45
N GLU A 68 -22.66 11.33 -15.44
CA GLU A 68 -22.49 12.17 -16.65
C GLU A 68 -21.85 11.39 -17.81
N ALA A 69 -20.86 10.55 -17.52
CA ALA A 69 -20.13 9.81 -18.56
C ALA A 69 -20.97 8.71 -19.19
N PHE A 70 -21.68 7.93 -18.37
CA PHE A 70 -22.59 6.88 -18.85
C PHE A 70 -23.81 7.47 -19.57
N ALA A 71 -24.41 8.54 -19.04
CA ALA A 71 -25.49 9.25 -19.72
C ALA A 71 -25.04 9.83 -21.07
N ALA A 72 -23.82 10.38 -21.17
CA ALA A 72 -23.24 10.85 -22.42
C ALA A 72 -22.97 9.70 -23.42
N ALA A 73 -22.57 8.53 -22.94
CA ALA A 73 -22.34 7.34 -23.78
C ALA A 73 -23.66 6.81 -24.36
N GLN A 74 -24.71 6.76 -23.55
CA GLN A 74 -26.07 6.38 -23.97
C GLN A 74 -26.70 7.41 -24.93
N GLU A 75 -26.62 8.72 -24.64
CA GLU A 75 -27.20 9.75 -25.53
C GLU A 75 -26.48 9.79 -26.89
N GLN A 76 -25.16 9.61 -26.92
CA GLN A 76 -24.37 9.62 -28.16
C GLN A 76 -24.30 8.25 -28.86
N ASN A 77 -24.77 7.16 -28.22
CA ASN A 77 -24.60 5.77 -28.67
C ASN A 77 -23.13 5.44 -29.02
N LYS A 78 -22.22 5.79 -28.10
CA LYS A 78 -20.77 5.56 -28.22
C LYS A 78 -20.31 4.53 -27.20
N PRO A 79 -19.38 3.61 -27.55
CA PRO A 79 -18.67 2.82 -26.56
C PRO A 79 -17.86 3.71 -25.61
N ILE A 80 -17.57 3.20 -24.42
CA ILE A 80 -16.74 3.86 -23.42
C ILE A 80 -15.30 3.35 -23.55
N PHE A 81 -14.33 4.26 -23.47
CA PHE A 81 -12.91 3.95 -23.28
C PHE A 81 -12.58 4.22 -21.80
N LEU A 82 -12.45 3.17 -21.00
CA LEU A 82 -12.12 3.27 -19.58
C LEU A 82 -10.61 3.08 -19.39
N SER A 83 -9.95 4.05 -18.77
CA SER A 83 -8.52 4.03 -18.47
C SER A 83 -8.29 4.15 -16.96
N ILE A 84 -7.81 3.07 -16.34
CA ILE A 84 -7.52 3.01 -14.90
C ILE A 84 -5.99 3.01 -14.70
N GLY A 85 -5.52 3.82 -13.74
CA GLY A 85 -4.10 3.93 -13.38
C GLY A 85 -3.94 4.71 -12.08
N TYR A 86 -2.74 5.22 -11.79
CA TYR A 86 -2.38 5.93 -10.57
C TYR A 86 -1.17 6.84 -10.86
N SER A 87 -0.86 7.75 -9.95
CA SER A 87 0.06 8.88 -10.17
C SER A 87 1.50 8.45 -10.43
N SER A 88 2.03 7.50 -9.64
CA SER A 88 3.42 7.03 -9.72
C SER A 88 3.71 6.04 -10.88
N CYS A 89 2.70 5.70 -11.68
CA CYS A 89 2.76 4.65 -12.68
C CYS A 89 3.55 5.06 -13.95
N HIS A 90 4.82 4.66 -14.06
CA HIS A 90 5.65 4.95 -15.24
C HIS A 90 4.98 4.59 -16.59
N TRP A 91 4.42 3.37 -16.72
CA TRP A 91 3.73 2.96 -17.96
C TRP A 91 2.46 3.77 -18.25
N CYS A 92 1.85 4.41 -17.25
CA CYS A 92 0.74 5.32 -17.41
C CYS A 92 1.20 6.68 -17.98
N HIS A 93 2.36 7.18 -17.56
CA HIS A 93 3.03 8.37 -18.13
C HIS A 93 3.45 8.12 -19.59
N VAL A 94 4.12 6.99 -19.89
CA VAL A 94 4.49 6.62 -21.27
C VAL A 94 3.27 6.50 -22.19
N MET A 95 2.12 6.04 -21.67
CA MET A 95 0.86 5.99 -22.42
C MET A 95 0.24 7.39 -22.59
N ARG A 96 0.41 8.29 -21.61
CA ARG A 96 0.00 9.70 -21.71
C ARG A 96 0.71 10.39 -22.87
N GLU A 97 2.03 10.32 -22.90
CA GLU A 97 2.87 11.04 -23.86
C GLU A 97 2.81 10.43 -25.27
N GLU A 98 2.81 9.10 -25.42
CA GLU A 98 2.71 8.49 -26.75
C GLU A 98 1.30 8.59 -27.37
N SER A 99 0.24 8.67 -26.55
CA SER A 99 -1.15 8.50 -27.03
C SER A 99 -2.14 9.58 -26.57
N PHE A 100 -2.22 9.89 -25.27
CA PHE A 100 -3.27 10.80 -24.77
C PHE A 100 -2.96 12.28 -25.00
N GLU A 101 -1.70 12.64 -25.24
CA GLU A 101 -1.25 13.98 -25.64
C GLU A 101 -1.23 14.22 -27.16
N ASP A 102 -1.35 13.14 -27.96
CA ASP A 102 -1.28 13.23 -29.42
C ASP A 102 -2.62 13.67 -30.04
N GLU A 103 -2.60 14.78 -30.79
CA GLU A 103 -3.79 15.40 -31.39
C GLU A 103 -4.51 14.50 -32.42
N GLU A 104 -3.81 13.59 -33.11
CA GLU A 104 -4.41 12.64 -34.07
C GLU A 104 -5.12 11.51 -33.32
N VAL A 105 -4.46 10.94 -32.31
CA VAL A 105 -5.04 9.90 -31.44
C VAL A 105 -6.26 10.44 -30.70
N ALA A 106 -6.14 11.61 -30.07
CA ALA A 106 -7.20 12.21 -29.28
C ALA A 106 -8.41 12.62 -30.14
N ALA A 107 -8.20 13.10 -31.37
CA ALA A 107 -9.30 13.36 -32.30
C ALA A 107 -10.09 12.07 -32.63
N LEU A 108 -9.38 10.95 -32.87
CA LEU A 108 -9.99 9.64 -33.13
C LEU A 108 -10.71 9.08 -31.88
N MET A 109 -10.14 9.26 -30.67
CA MET A 109 -10.79 8.89 -29.41
C MET A 109 -12.08 9.70 -29.19
N ASN A 110 -12.01 11.03 -29.32
CA ASN A 110 -13.16 11.92 -29.10
C ASN A 110 -14.28 11.73 -30.15
N GLU A 111 -13.95 11.32 -31.37
CA GLU A 111 -14.94 10.92 -32.38
C GLU A 111 -15.63 9.59 -32.01
N THR A 112 -14.87 8.61 -31.52
CA THR A 112 -15.34 7.21 -31.40
C THR A 112 -15.92 6.86 -30.03
N PHE A 113 -15.39 7.41 -28.93
CA PHE A 113 -15.68 7.00 -27.56
C PHE A 113 -16.24 8.14 -26.69
N ILE A 114 -16.77 7.78 -25.52
CA ILE A 114 -16.68 8.59 -24.30
C ILE A 114 -15.48 8.09 -23.51
N SER A 115 -14.56 8.97 -23.14
CA SER A 115 -13.29 8.56 -22.49
C SER A 115 -13.38 8.82 -20.99
N ILE A 116 -13.29 7.77 -20.16
CA ILE A 116 -13.34 7.84 -18.70
C ILE A 116 -11.95 7.56 -18.11
N LYS A 117 -11.54 8.38 -17.14
CA LYS A 117 -10.27 8.25 -16.43
C LYS A 117 -10.53 7.97 -14.94
N VAL A 118 -9.83 6.99 -14.37
CA VAL A 118 -10.00 6.55 -12.97
C VAL A 118 -8.65 6.38 -12.29
N ASP A 119 -8.49 6.97 -11.11
CA ASP A 119 -7.38 6.70 -10.19
C ASP A 119 -7.72 5.48 -9.33
N ARG A 120 -6.96 4.39 -9.44
CA ARG A 120 -7.16 3.18 -8.62
C ARG A 120 -6.88 3.41 -7.12
N GLU A 121 -6.15 4.47 -6.79
CA GLU A 121 -5.88 4.89 -5.41
C GLU A 121 -6.98 5.80 -4.84
N GLU A 122 -7.97 6.18 -5.65
CA GLU A 122 -9.22 6.77 -5.15
C GLU A 122 -10.40 5.82 -5.34
N ARG A 123 -10.33 4.88 -6.29
CA ARG A 123 -11.39 3.92 -6.66
C ARG A 123 -10.86 2.50 -6.84
N PRO A 124 -10.36 1.85 -5.77
CA PRO A 124 -9.90 0.45 -5.84
C PRO A 124 -11.05 -0.53 -6.13
N ASP A 125 -12.29 -0.15 -5.81
CA ASP A 125 -13.51 -0.90 -6.10
C ASP A 125 -13.77 -1.07 -7.61
N ILE A 126 -13.61 0.01 -8.39
CA ILE A 126 -13.68 -0.03 -9.86
C ILE A 126 -12.51 -0.84 -10.41
N ASP A 127 -11.31 -0.63 -9.87
CA ASP A 127 -10.09 -1.32 -10.32
C ASP A 127 -10.18 -2.85 -10.16
N ALA A 128 -10.66 -3.34 -9.00
CA ALA A 128 -10.85 -4.77 -8.74
C ALA A 128 -11.85 -5.41 -9.71
N VAL A 129 -13.01 -4.78 -9.93
CA VAL A 129 -14.04 -5.27 -10.87
C VAL A 129 -13.48 -5.41 -12.28
N TYR A 130 -12.76 -4.39 -12.76
CA TYR A 130 -12.22 -4.39 -14.13
C TYR A 130 -10.89 -5.13 -14.29
N MET A 131 -10.12 -5.34 -13.23
CA MET A 131 -8.98 -6.26 -13.24
C MET A 131 -9.46 -7.71 -13.41
N ASN A 132 -10.55 -8.09 -12.75
CA ASN A 132 -11.17 -9.41 -12.92
C ASN A 132 -11.70 -9.63 -14.36
N VAL A 133 -12.28 -8.60 -14.98
CA VAL A 133 -12.62 -8.59 -16.42
C VAL A 133 -11.38 -8.87 -17.29
N ALA A 134 -10.26 -8.20 -17.02
CA ALA A 134 -9.02 -8.39 -17.78
C ALA A 134 -8.40 -9.77 -17.59
N LEU A 135 -8.36 -10.28 -16.35
CA LEU A 135 -7.91 -11.63 -16.03
C LEU A 135 -8.76 -12.69 -16.74
N MET A 136 -10.09 -12.51 -16.80
CA MET A 136 -10.98 -13.44 -17.50
C MET A 136 -10.81 -13.41 -19.03
N LEU A 137 -10.65 -12.22 -19.64
CA LEU A 137 -10.52 -12.07 -21.09
C LEU A 137 -9.12 -12.45 -21.62
N ASN A 138 -8.06 -12.09 -20.89
CA ASN A 138 -6.67 -12.18 -21.35
C ASN A 138 -5.80 -13.20 -20.58
N GLY A 139 -6.31 -13.79 -19.49
CA GLY A 139 -5.53 -14.61 -18.57
C GLY A 139 -4.46 -13.83 -17.78
N SER A 140 -4.48 -12.49 -17.87
CA SER A 140 -3.48 -11.58 -17.29
C SER A 140 -4.01 -10.15 -17.25
N GLY A 141 -3.48 -9.34 -16.34
CA GLY A 141 -3.86 -7.94 -16.15
C GLY A 141 -2.67 -7.07 -15.71
N GLY A 142 -2.93 -5.82 -15.35
CA GLY A 142 -1.94 -4.84 -14.90
C GLY A 142 -2.22 -3.43 -15.43
N TRP A 143 -1.43 -2.45 -14.96
CA TRP A 143 -1.64 -1.03 -15.23
C TRP A 143 -0.64 -0.46 -16.25
N PRO A 144 -0.98 0.61 -17.01
CA PRO A 144 -2.32 1.21 -17.13
C PRO A 144 -3.32 0.19 -17.69
N LEU A 145 -4.50 0.12 -17.10
CA LEU A 145 -5.55 -0.81 -17.48
C LEU A 145 -6.52 -0.12 -18.43
N THR A 146 -6.77 -0.74 -19.58
CA THR A 146 -7.67 -0.24 -20.63
C THR A 146 -8.80 -1.22 -20.84
N ILE A 147 -10.04 -0.79 -20.58
CA ILE A 147 -11.25 -1.57 -20.87
C ILE A 147 -12.12 -0.80 -21.86
N LEU A 148 -12.77 -1.49 -22.80
CA LEU A 148 -13.82 -0.90 -23.62
C LEU A 148 -15.19 -1.44 -23.20
N LEU A 149 -16.14 -0.54 -22.92
CA LEU A 149 -17.50 -0.88 -22.49
C LEU A 149 -18.54 -0.51 -23.56
N THR A 150 -19.68 -1.21 -23.57
CA THR A 150 -20.90 -0.73 -24.23
C THR A 150 -21.37 0.60 -23.61
N PRO A 151 -22.27 1.36 -24.26
CA PRO A 151 -22.95 2.50 -23.63
C PRO A 151 -23.64 2.14 -22.30
N ASP A 152 -24.00 0.86 -22.12
CA ASP A 152 -24.70 0.33 -20.95
C ASP A 152 -23.75 -0.25 -19.88
N GLY A 153 -22.42 -0.20 -20.11
CA GLY A 153 -21.38 -0.57 -19.14
C GLY A 153 -20.76 -1.97 -19.31
N ASP A 154 -21.25 -2.79 -20.24
CA ASP A 154 -20.74 -4.15 -20.45
C ASP A 154 -19.34 -4.17 -21.08
N PRO A 155 -18.33 -4.80 -20.46
CA PRO A 155 -16.98 -4.86 -21.02
C PRO A 155 -16.87 -5.83 -22.20
N PHE A 156 -16.30 -5.37 -23.32
CA PHE A 156 -16.10 -6.20 -24.53
C PHE A 156 -14.63 -6.29 -24.98
N PHE A 157 -13.71 -5.58 -24.32
CA PHE A 157 -12.27 -5.64 -24.57
C PHE A 157 -11.51 -5.28 -23.29
N ALA A 158 -10.36 -5.91 -23.06
CA ALA A 158 -9.39 -5.51 -22.05
C ALA A 158 -7.97 -5.53 -22.63
N GLY A 159 -7.13 -4.61 -22.18
CA GLY A 159 -5.70 -4.55 -22.49
C GLY A 159 -4.95 -3.72 -21.44
N THR A 160 -3.62 -3.76 -21.45
CA THR A 160 -2.81 -2.93 -20.54
C THR A 160 -2.27 -1.69 -21.28
N TYR A 161 -0.95 -1.47 -21.27
CA TYR A 161 -0.31 -0.41 -22.05
C TYR A 161 -0.47 -0.65 -23.57
N LEU A 162 -0.99 0.37 -24.27
CA LEU A 162 -1.13 0.40 -25.73
C LEU A 162 -0.22 1.51 -26.32
N PRO A 163 0.70 1.19 -27.25
CA PRO A 163 1.51 2.20 -27.96
C PRO A 163 0.67 3.00 -28.96
N ARG A 164 1.15 4.18 -29.39
CA ARG A 164 0.49 5.02 -30.42
C ARG A 164 0.05 4.23 -31.67
N THR A 165 0.96 3.39 -32.18
CA THR A 165 0.81 2.60 -33.40
C THR A 165 1.39 1.20 -33.19
N SER A 166 0.78 0.21 -33.84
CA SER A 166 1.08 -1.22 -33.65
C SER A 166 2.56 -1.56 -33.84
N ARG A 167 3.18 -2.14 -32.80
CA ARG A 167 4.60 -2.49 -32.78
C ARG A 167 4.84 -3.76 -31.96
N PHE A 168 5.70 -4.64 -32.47
CA PHE A 168 6.13 -5.89 -31.80
C PHE A 168 4.96 -6.74 -31.26
N GLU A 169 4.04 -7.09 -32.16
CA GLU A 169 2.82 -7.90 -31.88
C GLU A 169 1.79 -7.26 -30.92
N ARG A 170 2.07 -6.08 -30.35
CA ARG A 170 1.08 -5.24 -29.65
C ARG A 170 0.27 -4.43 -30.66
N VAL A 171 -1.06 -4.45 -30.51
CA VAL A 171 -1.97 -3.52 -31.20
C VAL A 171 -1.73 -2.09 -30.70
N GLY A 172 -1.75 -1.12 -31.60
CA GLY A 172 -1.61 0.29 -31.29
C GLY A 172 -2.95 0.99 -31.16
N MET A 173 -2.94 2.14 -30.49
CA MET A 173 -4.13 2.94 -30.22
C MET A 173 -4.88 3.31 -31.52
N ILE A 174 -4.17 3.77 -32.54
CA ILE A 174 -4.78 4.16 -33.82
C ILE A 174 -5.45 2.96 -34.53
N GLU A 175 -4.82 1.79 -34.52
CA GLU A 175 -5.42 0.60 -35.13
C GLU A 175 -6.61 0.07 -34.32
N LEU A 176 -6.52 0.06 -32.98
CA LEU A 176 -7.61 -0.35 -32.09
C LEU A 176 -8.85 0.53 -32.27
N ILE A 177 -8.68 1.87 -32.28
CA ILE A 177 -9.79 2.80 -32.50
C ILE A 177 -10.44 2.55 -33.87
N GLY A 178 -9.63 2.34 -34.93
CA GLY A 178 -10.14 2.07 -36.27
C GLY A 178 -10.90 0.75 -36.40
N GLU A 179 -10.45 -0.32 -35.74
CA GLU A 179 -11.16 -1.60 -35.71
C GLU A 179 -12.47 -1.50 -34.91
N VAL A 180 -12.46 -0.88 -33.72
CA VAL A 180 -13.66 -0.69 -32.91
C VAL A 180 -14.68 0.20 -33.61
N GLN A 181 -14.25 1.32 -34.20
CA GLN A 181 -15.13 2.20 -34.99
C GLN A 181 -15.75 1.44 -36.18
N THR A 182 -15.00 0.54 -36.82
CA THR A 182 -15.53 -0.29 -37.91
C THR A 182 -16.60 -1.25 -37.41
N VAL A 183 -16.31 -2.06 -36.38
CA VAL A 183 -17.24 -3.10 -35.89
C VAL A 183 -18.46 -2.50 -35.21
N TRP A 184 -18.33 -1.40 -34.45
CA TRP A 184 -19.46 -0.70 -33.84
C TRP A 184 -20.45 -0.14 -34.88
N ASN A 185 -19.96 0.29 -36.04
CA ASN A 185 -20.83 0.78 -37.13
C ASN A 185 -21.41 -0.34 -38.02
N SER A 186 -20.80 -1.53 -38.09
CA SER A 186 -21.26 -2.62 -38.97
C SER A 186 -21.97 -3.78 -38.28
N GLU A 187 -21.60 -4.08 -37.03
CA GLU A 187 -22.06 -5.25 -36.25
C GLU A 187 -22.28 -4.90 -34.75
N PRO A 188 -22.96 -3.79 -34.38
CA PRO A 188 -23.09 -3.39 -32.96
C PRO A 188 -23.76 -4.46 -32.08
N GLU A 189 -24.78 -5.17 -32.61
CA GLU A 189 -25.47 -6.29 -31.94
C GLU A 189 -24.51 -7.42 -31.51
N ARG A 190 -23.38 -7.57 -32.19
CA ARG A 190 -22.36 -8.57 -31.86
C ARG A 190 -21.46 -8.11 -30.71
N ILE A 191 -21.16 -6.81 -30.61
CA ILE A 191 -20.41 -6.25 -29.49
C ILE A 191 -21.27 -6.26 -28.24
N THR A 192 -22.54 -5.83 -28.32
CA THR A 192 -23.43 -5.85 -27.14
C THR A 192 -23.76 -7.26 -26.67
N SER A 193 -23.95 -8.23 -27.58
CA SER A 193 -24.12 -9.63 -27.17
C SER A 193 -22.87 -10.19 -26.50
N PHE A 194 -21.68 -9.90 -27.00
CA PHE A 194 -20.44 -10.36 -26.38
C PHE A 194 -20.19 -9.68 -25.04
N GLY A 195 -20.45 -8.38 -24.92
CA GLY A 195 -20.39 -7.65 -23.65
C GLY A 195 -21.30 -8.29 -22.61
N ALA A 196 -22.58 -8.55 -22.94
CA ALA A 196 -23.52 -9.19 -22.02
C ALA A 196 -23.09 -10.63 -21.62
N ASP A 197 -22.51 -11.40 -22.55
CA ASP A 197 -21.93 -12.73 -22.25
C ASP A 197 -20.74 -12.60 -21.26
N VAL A 198 -19.91 -11.56 -21.39
CA VAL A 198 -18.78 -11.26 -20.47
C VAL A 198 -19.28 -10.76 -19.12
N SER A 199 -20.24 -9.82 -19.09
CA SER A 199 -20.90 -9.33 -17.87
C SER A 199 -21.48 -10.47 -17.04
N SER A 200 -22.25 -11.37 -17.68
CA SER A 200 -22.81 -12.56 -17.02
C SER A 200 -21.72 -13.50 -16.52
N ALA A 201 -20.64 -13.70 -17.29
CA ALA A 201 -19.55 -14.58 -16.87
C ALA A 201 -18.79 -14.02 -15.66
N VAL A 202 -18.56 -12.69 -15.57
CA VAL A 202 -17.96 -12.06 -14.39
C VAL A 202 -18.90 -12.11 -13.18
N GLN A 203 -20.21 -11.95 -13.38
CA GLN A 203 -21.22 -12.11 -12.31
C GLN A 203 -21.33 -13.57 -11.82
N ASP A 204 -21.05 -14.56 -12.67
CA ASP A 204 -20.95 -15.98 -12.30
C ASP A 204 -19.58 -16.33 -11.64
N VAL A 205 -18.58 -15.44 -11.61
CA VAL A 205 -17.33 -15.64 -10.83
C VAL A 205 -17.59 -15.35 -9.36
N SER A 206 -18.14 -16.34 -8.68
CA SER A 206 -18.21 -16.40 -7.21
C SER A 206 -17.00 -17.16 -6.66
N TYR A 207 -16.30 -16.54 -5.71
CA TYR A 207 -15.29 -17.20 -4.87
C TYR A 207 -15.92 -17.99 -3.71
N ASP A 208 -17.24 -17.89 -3.52
CA ASP A 208 -18.04 -18.64 -2.55
C ASP A 208 -18.10 -20.11 -2.99
N GLN A 209 -17.06 -20.85 -2.62
CA GLN A 209 -16.98 -22.29 -2.77
C GLN A 209 -16.90 -22.89 -1.37
N PRO A 210 -18.04 -23.08 -0.66
CA PRO A 210 -18.03 -23.56 0.71
C PRO A 210 -17.30 -24.88 0.87
N GLY A 211 -16.31 -24.91 1.76
CA GLY A 211 -15.46 -26.06 2.03
C GLY A 211 -15.73 -26.71 3.39
N ALA A 212 -14.83 -27.61 3.79
CA ALA A 212 -14.66 -27.90 5.21
C ALA A 212 -13.69 -26.86 5.80
N ALA A 213 -13.93 -26.42 7.04
CA ALA A 213 -13.08 -25.44 7.71
C ALA A 213 -11.58 -25.77 7.60
N LEU A 214 -10.77 -24.75 7.29
CA LEU A 214 -9.33 -24.88 7.17
C LEU A 214 -8.68 -25.12 8.54
N GLY A 215 -7.49 -25.71 8.55
CA GLY A 215 -6.73 -26.03 9.76
C GLY A 215 -5.30 -26.47 9.42
N GLU A 216 -4.63 -27.19 10.33
CA GLU A 216 -3.20 -27.59 10.21
C GLU A 216 -2.78 -28.04 8.80
N ALA A 217 -3.56 -28.91 8.15
CA ALA A 217 -3.24 -29.40 6.81
C ALA A 217 -3.16 -28.29 5.74
N ALA A 218 -4.01 -27.26 5.82
CA ALA A 218 -3.97 -26.14 4.89
C ALA A 218 -2.70 -25.28 5.10
N LEU A 219 -2.25 -25.14 6.35
CA LEU A 219 -1.00 -24.44 6.69
C LEU A 219 0.21 -25.20 6.12
N ASP A 220 0.23 -26.52 6.29
CA ASP A 220 1.29 -27.41 5.79
C ASP A 220 1.31 -27.45 4.24
N ASP A 221 0.14 -27.46 3.58
CA ASP A 221 0.02 -27.36 2.12
C ASP A 221 0.45 -25.97 1.59
N THR A 222 0.14 -24.89 2.32
CA THR A 222 0.58 -23.51 1.99
C THR A 222 2.10 -23.41 2.00
N TYR A 223 2.74 -23.87 3.09
CA TYR A 223 4.19 -23.94 3.20
C TYR A 223 4.79 -24.82 2.08
N GLY A 224 4.15 -25.95 1.76
CA GLY A 224 4.57 -26.83 0.66
C GLY A 224 4.54 -26.17 -0.71
N GLN A 225 3.61 -25.24 -0.96
CA GLN A 225 3.55 -24.44 -2.19
C GLN A 225 4.61 -23.34 -2.20
N LEU A 226 4.72 -22.54 -1.12
CA LEU A 226 5.74 -21.49 -1.01
C LEU A 226 7.17 -22.05 -1.14
N LEU A 227 7.44 -23.21 -0.54
CA LEU A 227 8.74 -23.91 -0.65
C LEU A 227 9.05 -24.40 -2.08
N ALA A 228 8.02 -24.67 -2.90
CA ALA A 228 8.19 -25.08 -4.29
C ALA A 228 8.46 -23.90 -5.24
N GLU A 229 8.04 -22.69 -4.85
CA GLU A 229 8.22 -21.45 -5.62
C GLU A 229 9.40 -20.58 -5.15
N PHE A 230 9.94 -20.86 -3.95
CA PHE A 230 11.03 -20.11 -3.34
C PHE A 230 12.35 -20.19 -4.13
N ASP A 231 13.06 -19.06 -4.21
CA ASP A 231 14.40 -18.95 -4.79
C ASP A 231 15.47 -19.05 -3.67
N PRO A 232 16.19 -20.18 -3.53
CA PRO A 232 17.17 -20.38 -2.46
C PRO A 232 18.51 -19.66 -2.68
N VAL A 233 18.61 -18.77 -3.67
CA VAL A 233 19.81 -17.94 -3.93
C VAL A 233 19.48 -16.46 -3.74
N MET A 234 18.39 -15.98 -4.34
CA MET A 234 18.00 -14.57 -4.31
C MET A 234 16.78 -14.28 -3.41
N GLY A 235 16.16 -15.30 -2.81
CA GLY A 235 14.95 -15.14 -2.01
C GLY A 235 13.72 -14.68 -2.82
N GLY A 236 12.60 -14.57 -2.14
CA GLY A 236 11.29 -14.35 -2.75
C GLY A 236 10.76 -15.60 -3.47
N PHE A 237 9.62 -15.43 -4.14
CA PHE A 237 8.83 -16.50 -4.70
C PHE A 237 8.61 -16.27 -6.20
N GLY A 238 8.60 -17.36 -6.97
CA GLY A 238 8.39 -17.32 -8.42
C GLY A 238 9.57 -16.74 -9.21
N THR A 239 9.25 -16.19 -10.39
CA THR A 239 10.23 -15.65 -11.35
C THR A 239 10.09 -14.14 -11.51
N ALA A 240 11.10 -13.48 -12.07
CA ALA A 240 11.04 -12.07 -12.42
C ALA A 240 9.80 -11.72 -13.30
N PRO A 241 9.11 -10.58 -13.07
CA PRO A 241 9.37 -9.59 -12.01
C PRO A 241 9.01 -10.12 -10.60
N LYS A 242 9.82 -9.79 -9.59
CA LYS A 242 9.60 -10.20 -8.20
C LYS A 242 8.96 -9.08 -7.38
N PHE A 243 7.87 -9.40 -6.69
CA PHE A 243 7.20 -8.53 -5.72
C PHE A 243 7.61 -8.90 -4.27
N PRO A 244 7.63 -7.95 -3.32
CA PRO A 244 8.08 -8.22 -1.95
C PRO A 244 7.17 -9.16 -1.15
N SER A 245 5.86 -9.17 -1.45
CA SER A 245 4.81 -9.99 -0.84
C SER A 245 4.98 -10.31 0.66
N PRO A 246 5.03 -9.30 1.55
CA PRO A 246 5.47 -9.50 2.94
C PRO A 246 4.51 -10.39 3.76
N HIS A 247 3.24 -10.49 3.36
CA HIS A 247 2.26 -11.44 3.92
C HIS A 247 2.76 -12.90 3.88
N ASN A 248 3.48 -13.31 2.82
CA ASN A 248 4.09 -14.63 2.75
C ASN A 248 5.15 -14.83 3.84
N LEU A 249 5.88 -13.77 4.19
CA LEU A 249 6.95 -13.81 5.20
C LEU A 249 6.36 -13.84 6.62
N LEU A 250 5.31 -13.04 6.87
CA LEU A 250 4.53 -13.06 8.11
C LEU A 250 3.88 -14.44 8.37
N PHE A 251 3.37 -15.09 7.32
CA PHE A 251 2.90 -16.47 7.39
C PHE A 251 4.04 -17.46 7.70
N LEU A 252 5.18 -17.37 7.01
CA LEU A 252 6.30 -18.30 7.20
C LEU A 252 6.93 -18.22 8.59
N LEU A 253 6.97 -17.04 9.22
CA LEU A 253 7.42 -16.89 10.61
C LEU A 253 6.47 -17.58 11.61
N ARG A 254 5.14 -17.45 11.43
CA ARG A 254 4.13 -18.18 12.23
C ARG A 254 4.24 -19.69 12.02
N TYR A 255 4.35 -20.12 10.76
CA TYR A 255 4.52 -21.52 10.41
C TYR A 255 5.79 -22.12 11.01
N TRP A 256 6.91 -21.38 11.00
CA TRP A 256 8.16 -21.78 11.67
C TRP A 256 7.97 -21.99 13.17
N ASP A 257 7.40 -21.01 13.89
CA ASP A 257 7.18 -21.07 15.35
C ASP A 257 6.26 -22.24 15.74
N ARG A 258 5.16 -22.46 15.01
CA ARG A 258 4.23 -23.58 15.26
C ARG A 258 4.84 -24.96 14.95
N SER A 259 5.60 -25.09 13.87
CA SER A 259 6.02 -26.41 13.34
C SER A 259 7.46 -26.82 13.66
N GLY A 260 8.35 -25.86 13.96
CA GLY A 260 9.79 -26.07 14.03
C GLY A 260 10.46 -26.32 12.66
N ALA A 261 9.80 -25.95 11.55
CA ALA A 261 10.35 -26.08 10.20
C ALA A 261 11.36 -24.96 9.90
N GLU A 262 12.61 -25.15 10.31
CA GLU A 262 13.71 -24.17 10.15
C GLU A 262 13.86 -23.59 8.73
N GLU A 263 13.53 -24.37 7.69
CA GLU A 263 13.57 -23.91 6.29
C GLU A 263 12.61 -22.73 6.03
N ALA A 264 11.47 -22.66 6.74
CA ALA A 264 10.54 -21.53 6.64
C ALA A 264 11.16 -20.22 7.17
N LEU A 265 11.98 -20.30 8.24
CA LEU A 265 12.77 -19.15 8.69
C LEU A 265 13.86 -18.80 7.67
N VAL A 266 14.59 -19.79 7.13
CA VAL A 266 15.59 -19.58 6.07
C VAL A 266 14.98 -18.89 4.84
N MET A 267 13.74 -19.23 4.46
CA MET A 267 13.00 -18.57 3.38
C MET A 267 12.77 -17.07 3.68
N VAL A 268 12.42 -16.73 4.91
CA VAL A 268 12.23 -15.34 5.36
C VAL A 268 13.55 -14.58 5.41
N GLU A 269 14.55 -15.12 6.11
CA GLU A 269 15.86 -14.51 6.28
C GLU A 269 16.56 -14.24 4.93
N THR A 270 16.50 -15.20 4.01
CA THR A 270 17.07 -15.04 2.66
C THR A 270 16.33 -13.96 1.88
N THR A 271 14.99 -13.93 1.93
CA THR A 271 14.18 -12.96 1.18
C THR A 271 14.40 -11.53 1.70
N LEU A 272 14.32 -11.33 3.00
CA LEU A 272 14.59 -10.03 3.63
C LEU A 272 16.03 -9.57 3.36
N THR A 273 17.03 -10.45 3.52
CA THR A 273 18.42 -10.11 3.26
C THR A 273 18.65 -9.67 1.82
N GLN A 274 18.14 -10.42 0.83
CA GLN A 274 18.38 -10.10 -0.58
C GLN A 274 17.62 -8.85 -1.04
N MET A 275 16.39 -8.60 -0.54
CA MET A 275 15.67 -7.35 -0.78
C MET A 275 16.40 -6.12 -0.21
N ARG A 276 17.02 -6.25 0.98
CA ARG A 276 17.79 -5.17 1.62
C ARG A 276 19.15 -4.92 0.93
N LEU A 277 19.78 -5.96 0.38
CA LEU A 277 21.04 -5.82 -0.36
C LEU A 277 20.82 -5.27 -1.78
N GLY A 278 19.71 -5.66 -2.43
CA GLY A 278 19.36 -5.22 -3.78
C GLY A 278 19.09 -3.72 -3.93
N GLY A 279 18.95 -3.31 -5.19
CA GLY A 279 18.51 -1.97 -5.58
C GLY A 279 17.02 -1.70 -5.32
N LEU A 280 16.25 -2.72 -4.93
CA LEU A 280 14.92 -2.55 -4.34
C LEU A 280 14.95 -1.66 -3.10
N TYR A 281 16.00 -1.73 -2.27
CA TYR A 281 16.21 -0.81 -1.16
C TYR A 281 17.03 0.40 -1.60
N ASP A 282 16.54 1.61 -1.37
CA ASP A 282 17.29 2.84 -1.65
C ASP A 282 18.44 2.99 -0.66
N GLN A 283 19.60 2.45 -1.02
CA GLN A 283 20.80 2.43 -0.17
C GLN A 283 21.21 3.84 0.33
N VAL A 284 20.87 4.90 -0.41
CA VAL A 284 21.27 6.28 -0.11
C VAL A 284 20.25 7.02 0.77
N GLY A 285 18.97 6.95 0.41
CA GLY A 285 17.87 7.69 1.06
C GLY A 285 16.91 6.87 1.92
N HIS A 286 17.10 5.54 1.97
CA HIS A 286 16.25 4.57 2.67
C HIS A 286 14.82 4.45 2.10
N GLY A 287 14.07 3.50 2.64
CA GLY A 287 12.79 3.07 2.07
C GLY A 287 12.95 2.12 0.89
N PHE A 288 11.93 1.29 0.68
CA PHE A 288 11.85 0.33 -0.41
C PHE A 288 11.13 0.90 -1.61
N HIS A 289 11.66 0.61 -2.79
CA HIS A 289 10.94 0.68 -4.06
C HIS A 289 9.98 -0.51 -4.18
N ARG A 290 8.91 -0.35 -4.97
CA ARG A 290 7.74 -1.24 -4.95
C ARG A 290 8.01 -2.69 -5.38
N TYR A 291 8.70 -2.92 -6.50
CA TYR A 291 9.00 -4.27 -6.99
C TYR A 291 10.22 -4.30 -7.93
N SER A 292 10.78 -5.48 -8.15
CA SER A 292 11.96 -5.70 -9.00
C SER A 292 11.59 -6.27 -10.37
N VAL A 293 12.18 -5.72 -11.44
CA VAL A 293 12.02 -6.28 -12.81
C VAL A 293 12.89 -7.51 -13.06
N ASP A 294 13.87 -7.77 -12.19
CA ASP A 294 14.74 -8.95 -12.23
C ASP A 294 14.60 -9.84 -10.98
N ALA A 295 15.22 -11.01 -11.02
CA ALA A 295 15.12 -12.02 -9.96
C ALA A 295 16.13 -11.83 -8.81
N ALA A 296 17.06 -10.87 -8.92
CA ALA A 296 18.13 -10.59 -7.97
C ALA A 296 17.89 -9.28 -7.17
N TRP A 297 16.70 -8.68 -7.30
CA TRP A 297 16.32 -7.41 -6.67
C TRP A 297 17.19 -6.21 -7.06
N ALA A 298 17.91 -6.28 -8.18
CA ALA A 298 18.90 -5.27 -8.55
C ALA A 298 18.28 -4.05 -9.23
N VAL A 299 17.29 -4.25 -10.10
CA VAL A 299 16.58 -3.19 -10.84
C VAL A 299 15.13 -3.06 -10.36
N PRO A 300 14.77 -1.99 -9.62
CA PRO A 300 13.39 -1.74 -9.21
C PRO A 300 12.58 -1.05 -10.32
N HIS A 301 11.26 -1.05 -10.18
CA HIS A 301 10.44 0.09 -10.57
C HIS A 301 10.44 1.09 -9.41
N PHE A 302 10.76 2.36 -9.68
CA PHE A 302 11.24 3.29 -8.65
C PHE A 302 10.16 3.92 -7.77
N GLU A 303 8.88 3.60 -8.01
CA GLU A 303 7.75 3.90 -7.14
C GLU A 303 8.07 3.54 -5.68
N LYS A 304 7.76 4.43 -4.72
CA LYS A 304 7.81 4.09 -3.28
C LYS A 304 6.44 4.27 -2.67
N MET A 305 5.74 3.17 -2.41
CA MET A 305 4.37 3.18 -1.87
C MET A 305 4.38 3.06 -0.34
N LEU A 306 3.43 3.72 0.33
CA LEU A 306 3.30 3.68 1.80
C LEU A 306 3.08 2.26 2.33
N TYR A 307 2.27 1.45 1.63
CA TYR A 307 1.96 0.08 2.05
C TYR A 307 3.17 -0.85 1.99
N ASP A 308 4.08 -0.68 1.01
CA ASP A 308 5.33 -1.44 0.96
C ASP A 308 6.21 -1.10 2.18
N GLN A 309 6.31 0.19 2.53
CA GLN A 309 7.06 0.62 3.71
C GLN A 309 6.47 0.00 4.99
N ALA A 310 5.14 -0.01 5.12
CA ALA A 310 4.44 -0.59 6.27
C ALA A 310 4.66 -2.10 6.37
N LEU A 311 4.26 -2.85 5.34
CA LEU A 311 4.24 -4.32 5.35
C LEU A 311 5.65 -4.92 5.41
N LEU A 312 6.65 -4.28 4.77
CA LEU A 312 8.05 -4.68 4.96
C LEU A 312 8.54 -4.35 6.37
N SER A 313 8.24 -3.17 6.91
CA SER A 313 8.64 -2.83 8.29
C SER A 313 8.05 -3.80 9.32
N MET A 314 6.82 -4.30 9.12
CA MET A 314 6.27 -5.41 9.92
C MET A 314 7.10 -6.68 9.78
N ALA A 315 7.36 -7.14 8.55
CA ALA A 315 8.10 -8.38 8.30
C ALA A 315 9.55 -8.35 8.84
N TYR A 316 10.26 -7.22 8.69
CA TYR A 316 11.57 -7.01 9.32
C TYR A 316 11.48 -6.96 10.85
N THR A 317 10.40 -6.43 11.42
CA THR A 317 10.20 -6.37 12.88
C THR A 317 9.87 -7.74 13.48
N GLU A 318 9.00 -8.52 12.84
CA GLU A 318 8.77 -9.91 13.24
C GLU A 318 10.02 -10.78 13.07
N ALA A 319 10.79 -10.61 11.98
CA ALA A 319 12.05 -11.33 11.78
C ALA A 319 13.11 -10.97 12.84
N TYR A 320 13.21 -9.70 13.26
CA TYR A 320 14.05 -9.32 14.40
C TYR A 320 13.59 -10.01 15.69
N LEU A 321 12.29 -10.02 15.99
CA LEU A 321 11.76 -10.67 17.20
C LEU A 321 12.01 -12.19 17.21
N ALA A 322 12.00 -12.84 16.04
CA ALA A 322 12.23 -14.27 15.89
C ALA A 322 13.72 -14.67 15.98
N THR A 323 14.62 -13.86 15.42
CA THR A 323 16.07 -14.18 15.29
C THR A 323 16.96 -13.49 16.32
N GLY A 324 16.57 -12.30 16.78
CA GLY A 324 17.41 -11.37 17.53
C GLY A 324 18.46 -10.63 16.68
N ASP A 325 18.47 -10.76 15.35
CA ASP A 325 19.51 -10.14 14.51
C ASP A 325 19.26 -8.64 14.28
N PRO A 326 20.18 -7.74 14.69
CA PRO A 326 20.01 -6.30 14.54
C PRO A 326 19.99 -5.81 13.09
N PHE A 327 20.35 -6.64 12.10
CA PHE A 327 20.21 -6.32 10.67
C PHE A 327 18.75 -6.05 10.28
N TYR A 328 17.81 -6.88 10.75
CA TYR A 328 16.38 -6.69 10.47
C TYR A 328 15.83 -5.47 11.22
N ALA A 329 16.18 -5.31 12.51
CA ALA A 329 15.79 -4.15 13.31
C ALA A 329 16.25 -2.82 12.72
N ARG A 330 17.51 -2.77 12.25
CA ARG A 330 18.07 -1.62 11.53
C ARG A 330 17.25 -1.32 10.28
N THR A 331 16.94 -2.34 9.47
CA THR A 331 16.22 -2.17 8.21
C THR A 331 14.80 -1.65 8.41
N ALA A 332 14.08 -2.14 9.42
CA ALA A 332 12.78 -1.59 9.80
C ALA A 332 12.90 -0.13 10.27
N ARG A 333 13.81 0.17 11.22
CA ARG A 333 14.01 1.52 11.75
C ARG A 333 14.33 2.53 10.65
N GLU A 334 15.28 2.22 9.76
CA GLU A 334 15.65 3.08 8.65
C GLU A 334 14.52 3.32 7.63
N THR A 335 13.61 2.36 7.47
CA THR A 335 12.42 2.46 6.60
C THR A 335 11.33 3.32 7.25
N LEU A 336 11.08 3.15 8.55
CA LEU A 336 10.14 3.97 9.30
C LEU A 336 10.65 5.41 9.46
N ASP A 337 11.95 5.61 9.70
CA ASP A 337 12.57 6.93 9.77
C ASP A 337 12.45 7.68 8.43
N PHE A 338 12.52 6.98 7.28
CA PHE A 338 12.22 7.53 5.95
C PHE A 338 10.76 8.00 5.84
N VAL A 339 9.79 7.19 6.26
CA VAL A 339 8.36 7.58 6.27
C VAL A 339 8.11 8.80 7.17
N LEU A 340 8.75 8.85 8.34
CA LEU A 340 8.62 9.96 9.29
C LEU A 340 9.29 11.26 8.81
N ALA A 341 10.28 11.18 7.92
CA ALA A 341 10.97 12.33 7.35
C ALA A 341 10.33 12.84 6.04
N GLU A 342 9.95 11.93 5.15
CA GLU A 342 9.63 12.25 3.74
C GLU A 342 8.14 12.04 3.39
N MET A 343 7.41 11.20 4.14
CA MET A 343 6.02 10.79 3.82
C MET A 343 4.98 11.16 4.90
N THR A 344 5.34 11.97 5.90
CA THR A 344 4.42 12.34 7.00
C THR A 344 3.92 13.78 6.86
N GLY A 345 2.60 13.95 6.79
CA GLY A 345 1.94 15.26 6.72
C GLY A 345 1.87 15.98 8.08
N PRO A 346 1.75 17.32 8.08
CA PRO A 346 1.74 18.13 9.30
C PRO A 346 0.49 17.90 10.18
N GLU A 347 -0.60 17.37 9.62
CA GLU A 347 -1.79 16.96 10.36
C GLU A 347 -1.61 15.64 11.14
N GLY A 348 -0.66 14.79 10.73
CA GLY A 348 -0.36 13.50 11.36
C GLY A 348 -0.58 12.26 10.47
N GLY A 349 -1.36 12.40 9.39
CA GLY A 349 -1.51 11.35 8.37
C GLY A 349 -0.27 11.17 7.49
N PHE A 350 -0.19 10.01 6.83
CA PHE A 350 0.89 9.59 5.95
C PHE A 350 0.45 9.64 4.47
N TYR A 351 1.33 10.16 3.62
CA TYR A 351 1.11 10.34 2.18
C TYR A 351 1.26 9.01 1.39
N SER A 352 0.58 8.87 0.26
CA SER A 352 0.38 7.57 -0.40
C SER A 352 1.63 7.05 -1.11
N ALA A 353 2.31 7.86 -1.93
CA ALA A 353 3.41 7.40 -2.77
C ALA A 353 4.40 8.50 -3.22
N PHE A 354 5.63 8.08 -3.56
CA PHE A 354 6.49 8.81 -4.49
C PHE A 354 6.43 8.20 -5.90
N ASP A 355 6.48 9.08 -6.91
CA ASP A 355 6.56 8.74 -8.33
C ASP A 355 7.83 7.92 -8.68
N ALA A 356 7.73 7.07 -9.71
CA ALA A 356 8.88 6.44 -10.34
C ALA A 356 9.71 7.46 -11.14
N ASP A 357 9.03 8.42 -11.77
CA ASP A 357 9.64 9.32 -12.75
C ASP A 357 10.10 10.64 -12.09
N SER A 358 11.22 11.17 -12.58
CA SER A 358 11.65 12.54 -12.30
C SER A 358 12.22 13.18 -13.57
N GLU A 359 11.88 14.44 -13.82
CA GLU A 359 12.13 15.15 -15.10
C GLU A 359 11.63 14.40 -16.36
N GLY A 360 10.66 13.48 -16.21
CA GLY A 360 10.14 12.63 -17.30
C GLY A 360 10.94 11.35 -17.58
N GLU A 361 11.84 10.94 -16.67
CA GLU A 361 12.65 9.72 -16.81
C GLU A 361 12.52 8.83 -15.55
N GLU A 362 12.23 7.53 -15.75
CA GLU A 362 12.11 6.55 -14.66
C GLU A 362 13.42 6.42 -13.86
N GLY A 363 13.32 6.54 -12.54
CA GLY A 363 14.42 6.32 -11.60
C GLY A 363 15.50 7.41 -11.57
N ARG A 364 15.44 8.41 -12.47
CA ARG A 364 16.48 9.43 -12.67
C ARG A 364 16.98 10.10 -11.38
N PHE A 365 16.09 10.39 -10.44
CA PHE A 365 16.46 10.97 -9.14
C PHE A 365 17.40 10.06 -8.32
N TYR A 366 17.24 8.75 -8.41
CA TYR A 366 17.93 7.74 -7.60
C TYR A 366 19.26 7.26 -8.22
N LEU A 367 19.40 7.34 -9.55
CA LEU A 367 20.53 6.81 -10.33
C LEU A 367 21.84 7.61 -10.16
N TRP A 368 22.99 6.97 -10.40
CA TRP A 368 24.32 7.59 -10.29
C TRP A 368 25.28 7.17 -11.40
N THR A 369 26.11 8.09 -11.87
CA THR A 369 27.32 7.80 -12.64
C THR A 369 28.56 7.71 -11.74
N GLU A 370 29.61 7.01 -12.18
CA GLU A 370 30.91 7.04 -11.46
C GLU A 370 31.46 8.48 -11.33
N ASP A 371 31.31 9.31 -12.37
CA ASP A 371 31.82 10.68 -12.40
C ASP A 371 31.12 11.57 -11.35
N GLU A 372 29.82 11.41 -11.11
CA GLU A 372 29.11 12.12 -10.03
C GLU A 372 29.62 11.71 -8.65
N VAL A 373 29.75 10.40 -8.39
CA VAL A 373 30.28 9.89 -7.11
C VAL A 373 31.71 10.38 -6.86
N ARG A 374 32.56 10.37 -7.90
CA ARG A 374 33.94 10.89 -7.88
C ARG A 374 34.01 12.43 -7.81
N ALA A 375 32.93 13.15 -8.13
CA ALA A 375 32.85 14.60 -7.99
C ALA A 375 32.45 15.06 -6.58
N VAL A 376 31.63 14.27 -5.85
CA VAL A 376 31.11 14.65 -4.52
C VAL A 376 31.86 14.01 -3.34
N LEU A 377 32.54 12.87 -3.53
CA LEU A 377 33.30 12.19 -2.48
C LEU A 377 34.84 12.36 -2.59
N PRO A 378 35.58 12.25 -1.48
CA PRO A 378 37.04 12.06 -1.53
C PRO A 378 37.43 10.82 -2.36
N PRO A 379 38.60 10.80 -3.04
CA PRO A 379 38.94 9.70 -3.96
C PRO A 379 38.89 8.30 -3.35
N ASP A 380 39.37 8.14 -2.11
CA ASP A 380 39.39 6.84 -1.42
C ASP A 380 37.97 6.36 -1.04
N ASP A 381 37.03 7.30 -0.82
CA ASP A 381 35.63 7.03 -0.48
C ASP A 381 34.76 6.85 -1.73
N ALA A 382 35.06 7.57 -2.82
CA ALA A 382 34.44 7.35 -4.12
C ALA A 382 34.74 5.93 -4.66
N GLU A 383 35.99 5.48 -4.58
CA GLU A 383 36.39 4.14 -5.01
C GLU A 383 35.74 3.04 -4.14
N PHE A 384 35.60 3.30 -2.84
CA PHE A 384 34.85 2.42 -1.93
C PHE A 384 33.39 2.30 -2.37
N VAL A 385 32.67 3.42 -2.56
CA VAL A 385 31.26 3.35 -2.99
C VAL A 385 31.11 2.64 -4.33
N ILE A 386 31.96 2.95 -5.30
CA ILE A 386 31.88 2.37 -6.64
C ILE A 386 32.10 0.85 -6.61
N SER A 387 33.12 0.38 -5.89
CA SER A 387 33.43 -1.05 -5.79
C SER A 387 32.45 -1.84 -4.90
N THR A 388 31.96 -1.24 -3.81
CA THR A 388 31.07 -1.89 -2.84
C THR A 388 29.61 -1.93 -3.32
N PHE A 389 29.13 -0.87 -3.95
CA PHE A 389 27.74 -0.75 -4.42
C PHE A 389 27.54 -1.10 -5.91
N ASN A 390 28.51 -1.80 -6.52
CA ASN A 390 28.45 -2.37 -7.87
C ASN A 390 28.15 -1.35 -9.00
N LEU A 391 28.74 -0.15 -8.90
CA LEU A 391 28.73 0.82 -10.00
C LEU A 391 29.72 0.40 -11.09
N ALA A 392 29.41 0.77 -12.34
CA ALA A 392 30.28 0.57 -13.50
C ALA A 392 30.29 1.80 -14.42
N GLU A 393 31.44 2.04 -15.07
CA GLU A 393 31.66 3.07 -16.11
C GLU A 393 30.61 3.02 -17.24
N GLU A 394 30.18 1.80 -17.62
CA GLU A 394 29.14 1.57 -18.64
C GLU A 394 27.69 1.72 -18.12
N GLY A 395 27.51 1.68 -16.80
CA GLY A 395 26.20 1.67 -16.12
C GLY A 395 25.65 0.26 -15.87
N ASN A 396 25.08 0.03 -14.68
CA ASN A 396 24.38 -1.21 -14.34
C ASN A 396 22.84 -1.12 -14.60
N PHE A 397 22.30 0.10 -14.76
CA PHE A 397 20.89 0.32 -15.11
C PHE A 397 20.70 0.40 -16.62
N ARG A 398 19.69 -0.31 -17.14
CA ARG A 398 19.37 -0.36 -18.55
C ARG A 398 18.02 0.30 -18.82
N ASP A 399 18.04 1.37 -19.59
CA ASP A 399 16.89 2.24 -19.85
C ASP A 399 15.65 1.43 -20.35
N PRO A 400 14.45 1.64 -19.76
CA PRO A 400 13.25 0.83 -20.06
C PRO A 400 12.74 0.94 -21.51
N VAL A 401 13.01 2.05 -22.19
CA VAL A 401 12.40 2.44 -23.47
C VAL A 401 13.34 2.11 -24.63
N THR A 402 14.54 2.70 -24.62
CA THR A 402 15.63 2.52 -25.60
C THR A 402 16.30 1.15 -25.48
N ARG A 403 16.33 0.59 -24.26
CA ARG A 403 17.09 -0.63 -23.90
C ARG A 403 18.60 -0.49 -24.15
N GLU A 404 19.15 0.70 -23.94
CA GLU A 404 20.59 0.96 -23.92
C GLU A 404 21.11 1.18 -22.49
N TYR A 405 22.43 1.10 -22.29
CA TYR A 405 23.10 1.48 -21.04
C TYR A 405 23.64 2.91 -21.19
N THR A 406 23.43 3.76 -20.19
CA THR A 406 23.65 5.21 -20.27
C THR A 406 24.80 5.70 -19.39
N GLY A 407 25.54 4.81 -18.73
CA GLY A 407 26.45 5.14 -17.61
C GLY A 407 25.73 5.26 -16.26
N ALA A 408 24.40 5.16 -16.23
CA ALA A 408 23.60 5.20 -15.02
C ALA A 408 23.68 3.88 -14.22
N ASN A 409 23.74 4.00 -12.90
CA ASN A 409 23.81 2.88 -11.97
C ASN A 409 22.80 3.04 -10.83
N ILE A 410 22.24 1.91 -10.40
CA ILE A 410 21.57 1.74 -9.12
C ILE A 410 22.64 1.25 -8.12
N PRO A 411 22.85 1.92 -6.98
CA PRO A 411 23.72 1.40 -5.93
C PRO A 411 23.08 0.17 -5.28
N TYR A 412 23.75 -0.99 -5.32
CA TYR A 412 23.28 -2.21 -4.64
C TYR A 412 24.46 -3.05 -4.12
N LEU A 413 24.22 -3.82 -3.06
CA LEU A 413 25.18 -4.71 -2.41
C LEU A 413 25.03 -6.16 -2.90
N VAL A 414 26.11 -6.93 -2.90
CA VAL A 414 26.10 -8.39 -3.16
C VAL A 414 26.25 -9.22 -1.88
N THR A 415 26.79 -8.60 -0.82
CA THR A 415 26.92 -9.17 0.52
C THR A 415 26.72 -8.07 1.56
N PRO A 416 26.27 -8.39 2.79
CA PRO A 416 26.26 -7.42 3.89
C PRO A 416 27.65 -6.82 4.13
N LEU A 417 27.69 -5.55 4.54
CA LEU A 417 28.91 -4.88 4.98
C LEU A 417 29.36 -5.45 6.34
N ASP A 418 30.67 -5.44 6.61
CA ASP A 418 31.17 -5.69 7.97
C ASP A 418 31.12 -4.42 8.84
N ASP A 419 31.47 -4.53 10.13
CA ASP A 419 31.42 -3.41 11.08
C ASP A 419 32.26 -2.20 10.66
N GLU A 420 33.37 -2.39 9.92
CA GLU A 420 34.26 -1.30 9.49
C GLU A 420 33.70 -0.61 8.25
N ASP A 421 33.29 -1.38 7.25
CA ASP A 421 32.69 -0.84 6.02
C ASP A 421 31.28 -0.26 6.25
N ALA A 422 30.49 -0.81 7.19
CA ALA A 422 29.21 -0.23 7.59
C ALA A 422 29.39 1.10 8.34
N ALA A 423 30.31 1.17 9.29
CA ALA A 423 30.63 2.43 9.98
C ALA A 423 31.20 3.50 9.04
N ARG A 424 31.90 3.07 7.98
CA ARG A 424 32.35 3.95 6.90
C ARG A 424 31.18 4.41 6.01
N TRP A 425 30.25 3.52 5.68
CA TRP A 425 29.08 3.86 4.88
C TRP A 425 28.20 4.92 5.54
N GLU A 426 27.92 4.81 6.85
CA GLU A 426 27.15 5.83 7.58
C GLU A 426 27.81 7.22 7.60
N ALA A 427 29.13 7.30 7.43
CA ALA A 427 29.85 8.57 7.29
C ALA A 427 29.79 9.15 5.87
N ILE A 428 29.60 8.30 4.85
CA ILE A 428 29.59 8.67 3.42
C ILE A 428 28.17 8.94 2.91
N ARG A 429 27.20 8.09 3.26
CA ARG A 429 25.81 8.13 2.79
C ARG A 429 25.16 9.52 2.92
N PRO A 430 25.33 10.29 4.01
CA PRO A 430 24.74 11.63 4.11
C PRO A 430 25.28 12.63 3.09
N VAL A 431 26.51 12.44 2.58
CA VAL A 431 27.10 13.30 1.53
C VAL A 431 26.46 12.99 0.17
N LEU A 432 26.25 11.72 -0.15
CA LEU A 432 25.53 11.30 -1.36
C LEU A 432 24.07 11.73 -1.32
N TYR A 433 23.37 11.54 -0.19
CA TYR A 433 22.00 12.01 -0.01
C TYR A 433 21.90 13.53 -0.15
N ALA A 434 22.81 14.31 0.46
CA ALA A 434 22.82 15.76 0.34
C ALA A 434 23.04 16.24 -1.10
N ALA A 435 23.91 15.58 -1.87
CA ALA A 435 24.09 15.87 -3.29
C ALA A 435 22.88 15.46 -4.14
N ARG A 436 22.21 14.34 -3.81
CA ARG A 436 20.98 13.90 -4.47
C ARG A 436 19.82 14.87 -4.22
N ALA A 437 19.75 15.46 -3.03
CA ALA A 437 18.75 16.47 -2.65
C ALA A 437 18.89 17.82 -3.38
N GLU A 438 19.95 18.03 -4.17
CA GLU A 438 20.05 19.17 -5.11
C GLU A 438 19.41 18.89 -6.48
N ARG A 439 18.99 17.63 -6.76
CA ARG A 439 18.25 17.23 -7.97
C ARG A 439 16.75 17.54 -7.84
N VAL A 440 16.02 17.47 -8.94
CA VAL A 440 14.54 17.46 -8.93
C VAL A 440 14.06 16.13 -8.31
N PRO A 441 13.29 16.15 -7.21
CA PRO A 441 12.71 14.94 -6.64
C PRO A 441 11.57 14.40 -7.52
N PRO A 442 11.21 13.11 -7.43
CA PRO A 442 9.96 12.59 -8.00
C PRO A 442 8.76 13.30 -7.38
N ALA A 443 7.60 13.26 -8.05
CA ALA A 443 6.39 13.81 -7.48
C ALA A 443 5.97 13.03 -6.21
N LEU A 444 5.47 13.75 -5.22
CA LEU A 444 4.82 13.19 -4.03
C LEU A 444 3.31 13.19 -4.27
N ASP A 445 2.67 12.03 -4.19
CA ASP A 445 1.22 11.95 -4.09
C ASP A 445 0.82 12.18 -2.63
N ASP A 446 0.32 13.38 -2.35
CA ASP A 446 -0.04 13.87 -1.02
C ASP A 446 -1.48 13.52 -0.59
N LYS A 447 -2.12 12.54 -1.25
CA LYS A 447 -3.32 11.88 -0.71
C LYS A 447 -2.97 11.14 0.57
N VAL A 448 -3.83 11.23 1.58
CA VAL A 448 -3.85 10.32 2.73
C VAL A 448 -4.98 9.32 2.49
N LEU A 449 -4.65 8.02 2.45
CA LEU A 449 -5.60 6.93 2.25
C LEU A 449 -5.76 6.13 3.54
N THR A 450 -7.00 5.89 3.98
CA THR A 450 -7.32 5.31 5.29
C THR A 450 -6.75 3.89 5.44
N ASP A 451 -6.91 3.04 4.42
CA ASP A 451 -6.34 1.70 4.32
C ASP A 451 -4.81 1.66 4.55
N TRP A 452 -4.01 2.39 3.75
CA TRP A 452 -2.55 2.35 3.84
C TRP A 452 -2.02 3.02 5.12
N ASN A 453 -2.76 4.01 5.64
CA ASN A 453 -2.46 4.61 6.93
C ASN A 453 -2.72 3.63 8.08
N GLY A 454 -3.77 2.80 8.01
CA GLY A 454 -4.02 1.71 8.96
C GLY A 454 -2.84 0.74 9.04
N LEU A 455 -2.30 0.31 7.89
CA LEU A 455 -1.09 -0.50 7.82
C LEU A 455 0.14 0.22 8.43
N MET A 456 0.34 1.52 8.14
CA MET A 456 1.46 2.26 8.70
C MET A 456 1.35 2.46 10.22
N ILE A 457 0.15 2.70 10.74
CA ILE A 457 -0.14 2.77 12.18
C ILE A 457 0.20 1.42 12.84
N ALA A 458 -0.20 0.28 12.24
CA ALA A 458 0.17 -1.05 12.70
C ALA A 458 1.70 -1.26 12.73
N ALA A 459 2.41 -0.91 11.65
CA ALA A 459 3.85 -1.07 11.54
C ALA A 459 4.62 -0.23 12.59
N LEU A 460 4.26 1.05 12.75
CA LEU A 460 4.82 1.94 13.76
C LEU A 460 4.53 1.46 15.19
N ALA A 461 3.30 1.01 15.46
CA ALA A 461 2.90 0.51 16.77
C ALA A 461 3.65 -0.78 17.16
N GLN A 462 3.79 -1.74 16.23
CA GLN A 462 4.59 -2.95 16.43
C GLN A 462 6.07 -2.63 16.67
N ALA A 463 6.66 -1.76 15.83
CA ALA A 463 8.04 -1.33 15.93
C ALA A 463 8.35 -0.60 17.25
N ALA A 464 7.44 0.26 17.72
CA ALA A 464 7.58 0.96 19.00
C ALA A 464 7.76 -0.01 20.18
N ARG A 465 6.99 -1.12 20.21
CA ARG A 465 7.12 -2.17 21.23
C ARG A 465 8.41 -2.97 21.05
N ALA A 466 8.71 -3.41 19.82
CA ALA A 466 9.84 -4.28 19.53
C ALA A 466 11.22 -3.62 19.77
N TYR A 467 11.30 -2.28 19.66
CA TYR A 467 12.56 -1.53 19.68
C TYR A 467 12.72 -0.54 20.84
N ASP A 468 11.76 -0.46 21.77
CA ASP A 468 11.66 0.58 22.82
C ASP A 468 11.80 1.99 22.23
N GLU A 469 10.93 2.34 21.27
CA GLU A 469 11.01 3.59 20.50
C GLU A 469 9.73 4.44 20.62
N PRO A 470 9.65 5.35 21.62
CA PRO A 470 8.48 6.19 21.83
C PRO A 470 8.11 7.07 20.64
N ALA A 471 9.08 7.48 19.81
CA ALA A 471 8.83 8.31 18.64
C ALA A 471 7.89 7.63 17.61
N TYR A 472 7.96 6.31 17.50
CA TYR A 472 7.09 5.53 16.60
C TYR A 472 5.67 5.41 17.18
N ALA A 473 5.52 5.22 18.49
CA ALA A 473 4.22 5.27 19.16
C ALA A 473 3.57 6.66 19.07
N GLU A 474 4.34 7.74 19.28
CA GLU A 474 3.86 9.11 19.10
C GLU A 474 3.43 9.41 17.66
N ALA A 475 4.05 8.79 16.66
CA ALA A 475 3.64 8.91 15.26
C ALA A 475 2.35 8.13 14.96
N ALA A 476 2.26 6.88 15.42
CA ALA A 476 1.06 6.04 15.28
C ALA A 476 -0.17 6.68 15.96
N VAL A 477 0.00 7.26 17.15
CA VAL A 477 -1.03 8.05 17.85
C VAL A 477 -1.51 9.23 16.99
N ARG A 478 -0.61 10.02 16.39
CA ARG A 478 -1.01 11.15 15.53
C ARG A 478 -1.75 10.69 14.28
N GLY A 479 -1.32 9.61 13.64
CA GLY A 479 -2.01 9.03 12.48
C GLY A 479 -3.43 8.57 12.83
N ALA A 480 -3.57 7.78 13.90
CA ALA A 480 -4.87 7.28 14.34
C ALA A 480 -5.82 8.41 14.81
N ASP A 481 -5.34 9.34 15.65
CA ASP A 481 -6.14 10.49 16.08
C ASP A 481 -6.52 11.41 14.89
N PHE A 482 -5.68 11.52 13.85
CA PHE A 482 -6.02 12.26 12.62
C PHE A 482 -7.14 11.55 11.83
N LEU A 483 -7.01 10.25 11.56
CA LEU A 483 -8.03 9.49 10.83
C LEU A 483 -9.37 9.50 11.58
N LEU A 484 -9.38 9.17 12.88
CA LEU A 484 -10.61 9.13 13.68
C LEU A 484 -11.29 10.50 13.83
N ALA A 485 -10.58 11.61 13.61
CA ALA A 485 -11.14 12.96 13.67
C ALA A 485 -11.49 13.59 12.30
N THR A 486 -11.07 12.98 11.19
CA THR A 486 -11.13 13.58 9.83
C THR A 486 -11.70 12.65 8.76
N MET A 487 -11.54 11.34 8.94
CA MET A 487 -11.91 10.27 8.00
C MET A 487 -13.11 9.45 8.47
N VAL A 488 -13.81 9.89 9.52
CA VAL A 488 -15.08 9.32 9.97
C VAL A 488 -16.18 10.35 9.70
N ASP A 489 -17.27 9.95 9.07
CA ASP A 489 -18.40 10.83 8.73
C ASP A 489 -19.41 11.01 9.89
N ASP A 490 -20.42 11.86 9.69
CA ASP A 490 -21.47 12.16 10.69
C ASP A 490 -22.32 10.91 11.08
N ASP A 491 -22.30 9.84 10.28
CA ASP A 491 -23.01 8.57 10.53
C ASP A 491 -22.06 7.46 11.09
N GLY A 492 -20.77 7.77 11.28
CA GLY A 492 -19.78 6.86 11.87
C GLY A 492 -19.03 5.97 10.88
N ARG A 493 -19.13 6.24 9.58
CA ARG A 493 -18.52 5.43 8.50
C ARG A 493 -17.19 6.02 8.08
N LEU A 494 -16.26 5.17 7.63
CA LEU A 494 -14.98 5.61 7.07
C LEU A 494 -15.15 6.26 5.70
N LEU A 495 -14.35 7.30 5.48
CA LEU A 495 -13.99 7.84 4.18
C LEU A 495 -12.64 7.25 3.74
N HIS A 496 -12.42 7.14 2.43
CA HIS A 496 -11.21 6.54 1.87
C HIS A 496 -10.06 7.55 1.75
N ARG A 497 -10.31 8.74 1.15
CA ARG A 497 -9.25 9.70 0.78
C ARG A 497 -9.39 11.07 1.45
N TYR A 498 -8.29 11.60 1.99
CA TYR A 498 -8.12 13.02 2.32
C TYR A 498 -7.04 13.66 1.46
N ARG A 499 -7.29 14.88 0.97
CA ARG A 499 -6.28 15.74 0.34
C ARG A 499 -6.68 17.21 0.46
N ASN A 500 -5.71 18.12 0.60
CA ASN A 500 -5.94 19.58 0.58
C ASN A 500 -7.00 20.14 1.58
N GLY A 501 -7.28 19.43 2.68
CA GLY A 501 -8.31 19.81 3.66
C GLY A 501 -9.70 19.24 3.38
N GLU A 502 -9.85 18.36 2.38
CA GLU A 502 -11.09 17.70 2.01
C GLU A 502 -10.95 16.18 2.14
N ALA A 503 -11.75 15.58 3.04
CA ALA A 503 -11.98 14.14 3.10
C ALA A 503 -13.19 13.78 2.23
N GLY A 504 -13.13 12.64 1.54
CA GLY A 504 -14.22 12.17 0.69
C GLY A 504 -13.97 10.77 0.12
N ILE A 505 -14.94 10.31 -0.68
CA ILE A 505 -15.10 8.91 -1.14
C ILE A 505 -15.40 7.98 0.04
N MET A 506 -16.40 7.11 -0.09
CA MET A 506 -16.75 6.16 0.98
C MET A 506 -15.67 5.07 1.10
N GLY A 507 -15.33 4.69 2.33
CA GLY A 507 -14.39 3.61 2.61
C GLY A 507 -14.84 2.26 2.07
N THR A 508 -13.88 1.52 1.55
CA THR A 508 -13.99 0.13 1.11
C THR A 508 -13.64 -0.84 2.25
N LEU A 509 -13.77 -2.15 2.02
CA LEU A 509 -13.47 -3.19 3.01
C LEU A 509 -12.08 -3.04 3.64
N ASP A 510 -11.09 -2.71 2.83
CA ASP A 510 -9.67 -2.59 3.21
C ASP A 510 -9.43 -1.41 4.15
N ASP A 511 -10.16 -0.30 4.00
CA ASP A 511 -10.11 0.85 4.91
C ASP A 511 -10.50 0.45 6.33
N TYR A 512 -11.58 -0.34 6.49
CA TYR A 512 -11.96 -0.89 7.80
C TYR A 512 -10.96 -1.95 8.26
N ALA A 513 -10.60 -2.91 7.41
CA ALA A 513 -9.77 -4.04 7.78
C ALA A 513 -8.37 -3.60 8.27
N PHE A 514 -7.74 -2.67 7.57
CA PHE A 514 -6.38 -2.23 7.88
C PHE A 514 -6.37 -1.18 9.00
N LEU A 515 -7.39 -0.31 9.11
CA LEU A 515 -7.49 0.61 10.25
C LEU A 515 -7.82 -0.11 11.55
N ILE A 516 -8.71 -1.11 11.55
CA ILE A 516 -8.98 -1.95 12.72
C ILE A 516 -7.70 -2.67 13.17
N TRP A 517 -6.90 -3.20 12.23
CA TRP A 517 -5.59 -3.77 12.57
C TRP A 517 -4.65 -2.73 13.19
N GLY A 518 -4.52 -1.55 12.58
CA GLY A 518 -3.74 -0.43 13.13
C GLY A 518 -4.16 -0.02 14.54
N LEU A 519 -5.46 0.07 14.81
CA LEU A 519 -6.01 0.42 16.12
C LEU A 519 -5.80 -0.69 17.16
N LEU A 520 -5.89 -1.97 16.78
CA LEU A 520 -5.56 -3.09 17.66
C LEU A 520 -4.07 -3.10 18.05
N GLU A 521 -3.17 -2.87 17.10
CA GLU A 521 -1.74 -2.73 17.41
C GLU A 521 -1.48 -1.51 18.29
N LEU A 522 -2.12 -0.38 18.01
CA LEU A 522 -1.94 0.85 18.78
C LEU A 522 -2.48 0.70 20.22
N TYR A 523 -3.59 -0.01 20.41
CA TYR A 523 -4.07 -0.40 21.74
C TYR A 523 -3.05 -1.28 22.47
N GLU A 524 -2.50 -2.33 21.84
CA GLU A 524 -1.49 -3.18 22.49
C GLU A 524 -0.14 -2.47 22.73
N THR A 525 0.10 -1.31 22.11
CA THR A 525 1.28 -0.44 22.36
C THR A 525 1.04 0.61 23.44
N THR A 526 -0.17 1.16 23.55
CA THR A 526 -0.48 2.32 24.42
C THR A 526 -1.35 1.99 25.63
N PHE A 527 -2.12 0.90 25.55
CA PHE A 527 -3.25 0.55 26.41
C PHE A 527 -4.30 1.66 26.60
N ASP A 528 -4.33 2.65 25.70
CA ASP A 528 -5.43 3.62 25.65
C ASP A 528 -6.65 2.95 25.01
N VAL A 529 -7.66 2.69 25.85
CA VAL A 529 -8.87 1.95 25.46
C VAL A 529 -9.64 2.63 24.33
N ARG A 530 -9.46 3.94 24.07
CA ARG A 530 -10.13 4.64 22.97
C ARG A 530 -9.88 3.99 21.61
N TYR A 531 -8.68 3.43 21.40
CA TYR A 531 -8.36 2.77 20.13
C TYR A 531 -9.03 1.40 20.01
N LEU A 532 -9.25 0.69 21.12
CA LEU A 532 -10.06 -0.54 21.13
C LEU A 532 -11.56 -0.24 21.01
N GLU A 533 -12.06 0.85 21.60
CA GLU A 533 -13.43 1.34 21.42
C GLU A 533 -13.69 1.65 19.94
N ALA A 534 -12.81 2.44 19.30
CA ALA A 534 -12.89 2.74 17.87
C ALA A 534 -12.75 1.49 16.98
N ALA A 535 -11.89 0.53 17.34
CA ALA A 535 -11.76 -0.73 16.60
C ALA A 535 -13.05 -1.58 16.65
N LEU A 536 -13.76 -1.57 17.78
CA LEU A 536 -15.05 -2.24 17.94
C LEU A 536 -16.16 -1.52 17.16
N GLU A 537 -16.25 -0.20 17.26
CA GLU A 537 -17.23 0.61 16.51
C GLU A 537 -17.05 0.44 14.99
N LEU A 538 -15.81 0.46 14.49
CA LEU A 538 -15.51 0.19 13.08
C LEU A 538 -15.76 -1.27 12.67
N GLN A 539 -15.52 -2.24 13.55
CA GLN A 539 -15.85 -3.65 13.28
C GLN A 539 -17.36 -3.86 13.13
N ASP A 540 -18.17 -3.21 13.97
CA ASP A 540 -19.63 -3.29 13.90
C ASP A 540 -20.16 -2.60 12.63
N VAL A 541 -19.55 -1.50 12.17
CA VAL A 541 -19.87 -0.89 10.85
C VAL A 541 -19.45 -1.80 9.69
N GLN A 542 -18.27 -2.43 9.75
CA GLN A 542 -17.82 -3.39 8.73
C GLN A 542 -18.80 -4.58 8.61
N LEU A 543 -19.28 -5.10 9.75
CA LEU A 543 -20.29 -6.15 9.79
C LEU A 543 -21.65 -5.69 9.25
N ALA A 544 -22.07 -4.46 9.55
CA ALA A 544 -23.38 -3.94 9.15
C ALA A 544 -23.53 -3.69 7.64
N TYR A 545 -22.46 -3.31 6.94
CA TYR A 545 -22.51 -2.85 5.54
C TYR A 545 -21.82 -3.77 4.52
N PHE A 546 -20.86 -4.60 4.94
CA PHE A 546 -20.00 -5.37 4.02
C PHE A 546 -20.19 -6.88 4.13
N TRP A 547 -20.75 -7.40 5.22
CA TRP A 547 -20.93 -8.84 5.43
C TRP A 547 -22.00 -9.46 4.51
N ASP A 548 -21.77 -10.68 4.03
CA ASP A 548 -22.78 -11.48 3.35
C ASP A 548 -23.49 -12.44 4.32
N ASP A 549 -24.73 -12.12 4.70
CA ASP A 549 -25.60 -12.97 5.54
C ASP A 549 -25.99 -14.32 4.88
N ASP A 550 -25.99 -14.42 3.55
CA ASP A 550 -26.41 -15.63 2.83
C ASP A 550 -25.25 -16.62 2.61
N ASN A 551 -24.02 -16.14 2.33
CA ASN A 551 -22.87 -16.98 2.00
C ASN A 551 -21.63 -16.82 2.90
N GLY A 552 -21.54 -15.76 3.70
CA GLY A 552 -20.40 -15.45 4.58
C GLY A 552 -19.20 -14.79 3.88
N GLY A 553 -18.36 -14.12 4.67
CA GLY A 553 -17.28 -13.26 4.18
C GLY A 553 -17.79 -11.86 3.79
N PHE A 554 -16.85 -10.96 3.50
CA PHE A 554 -17.14 -9.56 3.24
C PHE A 554 -16.99 -9.19 1.75
N PHE A 555 -17.94 -8.40 1.24
CA PHE A 555 -17.83 -7.68 -0.03
C PHE A 555 -16.85 -6.51 0.08
N MET A 556 -16.24 -6.12 -1.04
CA MET A 556 -15.29 -5.00 -1.11
C MET A 556 -15.95 -3.62 -0.88
N THR A 557 -17.22 -3.48 -1.27
CA THR A 557 -18.01 -2.24 -1.12
C THR A 557 -19.20 -2.45 -0.19
N ALA A 558 -19.74 -1.37 0.37
CA ALA A 558 -20.96 -1.40 1.18
C ALA A 558 -22.21 -1.81 0.36
N ASP A 559 -23.28 -2.23 1.05
CA ASP A 559 -24.55 -2.62 0.42
C ASP A 559 -25.39 -1.45 -0.13
N ASP A 560 -25.06 -0.22 0.27
CA ASP A 560 -25.63 1.05 -0.21
C ASP A 560 -24.65 1.88 -1.07
N ALA A 561 -23.54 1.26 -1.52
CA ALA A 561 -22.60 1.86 -2.48
C ALA A 561 -23.21 1.99 -3.90
N GLU A 562 -22.46 2.57 -4.85
CA GLU A 562 -22.92 2.62 -6.25
C GLU A 562 -22.94 1.22 -6.90
N ASP A 563 -23.94 0.98 -7.76
CA ASP A 563 -24.11 -0.30 -8.48
C ASP A 563 -23.00 -0.49 -9.54
N LEU A 564 -21.93 -1.19 -9.16
CA LEU A 564 -20.91 -1.71 -10.08
C LEU A 564 -21.35 -3.05 -10.73
N LEU A 565 -20.64 -3.49 -11.77
CA LEU A 565 -20.91 -4.74 -12.51
C LEU A 565 -20.98 -5.97 -11.59
N THR A 566 -20.15 -6.00 -10.55
CA THR A 566 -20.16 -6.95 -9.44
C THR A 566 -19.76 -6.25 -8.15
N ARG A 567 -20.16 -6.80 -6.99
CA ARG A 567 -19.52 -6.54 -5.70
C ARG A 567 -18.61 -7.74 -5.38
N PRO A 568 -17.29 -7.68 -5.65
CA PRO A 568 -16.41 -8.81 -5.40
C PRO A 568 -16.18 -9.03 -3.90
N LYS A 569 -15.84 -10.27 -3.54
CA LYS A 569 -15.23 -10.62 -2.24
C LYS A 569 -13.77 -10.96 -2.49
N GLU A 570 -12.87 -10.03 -2.21
CA GLU A 570 -11.44 -10.27 -2.42
C GLU A 570 -10.87 -11.09 -1.26
N ILE A 571 -10.33 -12.26 -1.59
CA ILE A 571 -9.82 -13.30 -0.66
C ILE A 571 -8.35 -13.61 -0.94
N PHE A 572 -7.87 -13.32 -2.16
CA PHE A 572 -6.48 -13.54 -2.55
C PHE A 572 -5.65 -12.28 -2.27
N ASP A 573 -4.52 -12.47 -1.59
CA ASP A 573 -3.51 -11.45 -1.35
C ASP A 573 -2.79 -11.12 -2.68
N THR A 574 -2.46 -9.84 -2.90
CA THR A 574 -1.86 -9.32 -4.13
C THR A 574 -0.50 -8.66 -3.84
N ALA A 575 -0.36 -7.34 -4.05
CA ALA A 575 0.67 -6.55 -3.38
C ALA A 575 0.28 -6.28 -1.91
N LEU A 576 -1.01 -6.07 -1.67
CA LEU A 576 -1.64 -5.94 -0.36
C LEU A 576 -2.22 -7.30 0.10
N PRO A 577 -2.27 -7.60 1.41
CA PRO A 577 -3.16 -8.66 1.89
C PRO A 577 -4.62 -8.26 1.65
N ALA A 578 -5.51 -9.21 1.35
CA ALA A 578 -6.91 -8.87 1.08
C ALA A 578 -7.65 -8.42 2.35
N GLY A 579 -8.66 -7.54 2.21
CA GLY A 579 -9.52 -7.11 3.31
C GLY A 579 -10.17 -8.26 4.08
N ASN A 580 -10.57 -9.35 3.41
CA ASN A 580 -11.05 -10.57 4.11
C ASN A 580 -9.94 -11.26 4.91
N SER A 581 -8.72 -11.35 4.37
CA SER A 581 -7.55 -11.94 5.04
C SER A 581 -7.22 -11.23 6.36
N VAL A 582 -7.24 -9.89 6.37
CA VAL A 582 -6.97 -9.10 7.58
C VAL A 582 -8.17 -9.10 8.53
N SER A 583 -9.40 -9.01 8.01
CA SER A 583 -10.62 -9.02 8.82
C SER A 583 -10.80 -10.36 9.57
N MET A 584 -10.39 -11.48 8.98
CA MET A 584 -10.30 -12.78 9.65
C MET A 584 -9.47 -12.70 10.95
N LEU A 585 -8.27 -12.11 10.89
CA LEU A 585 -7.40 -11.96 12.06
C LEU A 585 -7.94 -10.92 13.06
N ASN A 586 -8.55 -9.82 12.58
CA ASN A 586 -9.17 -8.81 13.45
C ASN A 586 -10.31 -9.40 14.28
N LEU A 587 -11.23 -10.14 13.65
CA LEU A 587 -12.34 -10.83 14.32
C LEU A 587 -11.83 -11.78 15.41
N LEU A 588 -10.80 -12.58 15.12
CA LEU A 588 -10.17 -13.47 16.10
C LEU A 588 -9.54 -12.71 17.27
N ARG A 589 -8.83 -11.60 17.01
CA ARG A 589 -8.23 -10.75 18.05
C ARG A 589 -9.31 -10.09 18.91
N LEU A 590 -10.34 -9.51 18.30
CA LEU A 590 -11.46 -8.88 19.01
C LEU A 590 -12.24 -9.91 19.85
N GLY A 591 -12.45 -11.13 19.34
CA GLY A 591 -13.01 -12.24 20.11
C GLY A 591 -12.19 -12.58 21.35
N ARG A 592 -10.86 -12.74 21.21
CA ARG A 592 -9.93 -13.00 22.32
C ARG A 592 -9.82 -11.83 23.32
N ILE A 593 -9.87 -10.59 22.84
CA ILE A 593 -9.75 -9.38 23.68
C ILE A 593 -11.03 -9.12 24.49
N THR A 594 -12.20 -9.27 23.88
CA THR A 594 -13.49 -8.97 24.55
C THR A 594 -14.09 -10.19 25.28
N GLY A 595 -13.75 -11.41 24.84
CA GLY A 595 -14.45 -12.64 25.19
C GLY A 595 -15.76 -12.85 24.40
N ASN A 596 -16.01 -12.04 23.36
CA ASN A 596 -17.19 -12.16 22.51
C ASN A 596 -17.02 -13.25 21.45
N VAL A 597 -17.59 -14.43 21.74
CA VAL A 597 -17.58 -15.61 20.85
C VAL A 597 -18.20 -15.33 19.47
N ALA A 598 -19.08 -14.34 19.33
CA ALA A 598 -19.68 -14.00 18.04
C ALA A 598 -18.64 -13.65 16.96
N TYR A 599 -17.54 -12.97 17.32
CA TYR A 599 -16.47 -12.67 16.37
C TYR A 599 -15.70 -13.94 15.94
N GLU A 600 -15.53 -14.94 16.84
CA GLU A 600 -14.97 -16.26 16.47
C GLU A 600 -15.93 -17.05 15.55
N GLU A 601 -17.25 -16.92 15.75
CA GLU A 601 -18.27 -17.54 14.88
C GLU A 601 -18.28 -16.89 13.48
N THR A 602 -18.17 -15.56 13.38
CA THR A 602 -18.03 -14.85 12.08
C THR A 602 -16.72 -15.20 11.37
N ALA A 603 -15.60 -15.28 12.10
CA ALA A 603 -14.30 -15.68 11.55
C ALA A 603 -14.35 -17.11 10.95
N ALA A 604 -15.00 -18.04 11.65
CA ALA A 604 -15.24 -19.38 11.12
C ALA A 604 -16.07 -19.35 9.82
N ALA A 605 -17.16 -18.58 9.77
CA ALA A 605 -18.02 -18.46 8.59
C ALA A 605 -17.29 -17.85 7.37
N LEU A 606 -16.43 -16.84 7.57
CA LEU A 606 -15.58 -16.25 6.54
C LEU A 606 -14.62 -17.29 5.93
N THR A 607 -13.99 -18.10 6.79
CA THR A 607 -13.09 -19.16 6.32
C THR A 607 -13.87 -20.27 5.61
N GLU A 608 -15.04 -20.67 6.11
CA GLU A 608 -15.84 -21.74 5.51
C GLU A 608 -16.38 -21.37 4.12
N SER A 609 -16.78 -20.12 3.86
CA SER A 609 -17.27 -19.68 2.53
C SER A 609 -16.21 -19.82 1.44
N SER A 610 -14.94 -19.59 1.81
CA SER A 610 -13.78 -19.53 0.91
C SER A 610 -13.00 -20.84 0.83
N ALA A 611 -13.23 -21.79 1.74
CA ALA A 611 -12.37 -22.95 1.94
C ALA A 611 -12.23 -23.88 0.72
N GLY A 612 -13.22 -23.96 -0.17
CA GLY A 612 -13.16 -24.82 -1.37
C GLY A 612 -12.26 -24.28 -2.49
N ILE A 613 -12.12 -22.96 -2.61
CA ILE A 613 -11.15 -22.35 -3.53
C ILE A 613 -9.75 -22.27 -2.87
N LEU A 614 -9.69 -21.94 -1.58
CA LEU A 614 -8.46 -21.93 -0.80
C LEU A 614 -7.81 -23.31 -0.69
N ALA A 615 -8.57 -24.41 -0.68
CA ALA A 615 -8.01 -25.78 -0.73
C ALA A 615 -7.32 -26.13 -2.06
N GLN A 616 -7.33 -25.24 -3.07
CA GLN A 616 -6.64 -25.43 -4.35
C GLN A 616 -5.40 -24.54 -4.48
N ILE A 617 -5.48 -23.29 -4.02
CA ILE A 617 -4.39 -22.30 -4.10
C ILE A 617 -4.24 -21.56 -2.75
N PRO A 618 -3.88 -22.25 -1.65
CA PRO A 618 -3.77 -21.61 -0.34
C PRO A 618 -2.56 -20.65 -0.23
N SER A 619 -1.52 -20.81 -1.06
CA SER A 619 -0.43 -19.82 -1.18
C SER A 619 -0.87 -18.45 -1.68
N GLY A 620 -2.08 -18.33 -2.24
CA GLY A 620 -2.65 -17.05 -2.69
C GLY A 620 -3.30 -16.23 -1.58
N ALA A 621 -3.39 -16.71 -0.33
CA ALA A 621 -4.08 -16.01 0.76
C ALA A 621 -3.35 -16.19 2.11
N THR A 622 -2.02 -16.04 2.10
CA THR A 622 -1.17 -16.37 3.26
C THR A 622 -1.48 -15.54 4.49
N MET A 623 -2.02 -14.33 4.36
CA MET A 623 -2.50 -13.53 5.49
C MET A 623 -3.78 -14.11 6.11
N LEU A 624 -4.68 -14.69 5.30
CA LEU A 624 -5.85 -15.44 5.81
C LEU A 624 -5.39 -16.70 6.54
N LEU A 625 -4.39 -17.40 6.00
CA LEU A 625 -3.80 -18.58 6.65
C LEU A 625 -3.04 -18.22 7.95
N ALA A 626 -2.52 -17.00 8.10
CA ALA A 626 -2.04 -16.51 9.40
C ALA A 626 -3.17 -16.37 10.43
N GLY A 627 -4.38 -16.00 10.00
CA GLY A 627 -5.60 -16.08 10.82
C GLY A 627 -5.99 -17.52 11.17
N VAL A 628 -5.88 -18.47 10.22
CA VAL A 628 -6.11 -19.89 10.48
C VAL A 628 -5.10 -20.46 11.49
N ASP A 629 -3.83 -20.08 11.41
CA ASP A 629 -2.79 -20.47 12.38
C ASP A 629 -3.14 -19.95 13.80
N PHE A 630 -3.61 -18.71 13.93
CA PHE A 630 -4.08 -18.13 15.19
C PHE A 630 -5.33 -18.86 15.76
N ALA A 631 -6.27 -19.27 14.90
CA ALA A 631 -7.49 -20.00 15.28
C ALA A 631 -7.22 -21.46 15.70
N VAL A 632 -6.33 -22.16 14.98
CA VAL A 632 -5.85 -23.51 15.32
C VAL A 632 -5.02 -23.47 16.61
N GLY A 633 -4.16 -22.47 16.72
CA GLY A 633 -3.30 -22.22 17.86
C GLY A 633 -2.03 -23.07 17.93
N PRO A 634 -1.29 -22.98 19.05
CA PRO A 634 -1.67 -22.30 20.29
C PRO A 634 -1.77 -20.78 20.14
N SER A 635 -2.79 -20.20 20.77
CA SER A 635 -2.96 -18.75 20.93
C SER A 635 -3.12 -18.37 22.40
N TYR A 636 -2.73 -17.14 22.75
CA TYR A 636 -2.48 -16.72 24.14
C TYR A 636 -3.20 -15.41 24.51
N GLU A 637 -4.15 -15.51 25.43
CA GLU A 637 -4.79 -14.37 26.10
C GLU A 637 -3.93 -13.94 27.31
N ILE A 638 -3.30 -12.77 27.25
CA ILE A 638 -2.38 -12.29 28.29
C ILE A 638 -2.95 -11.03 28.94
N VAL A 639 -3.22 -11.07 30.26
CA VAL A 639 -3.69 -9.90 31.00
C VAL A 639 -2.71 -9.50 32.10
N ILE A 640 -2.21 -8.28 32.02
CA ILE A 640 -1.27 -7.69 32.98
C ILE A 640 -2.06 -6.77 33.92
N VAL A 641 -2.10 -7.15 35.21
CA VAL A 641 -2.81 -6.41 36.25
C VAL A 641 -1.83 -5.60 37.10
N GLY A 642 -1.88 -4.28 36.96
CA GLY A 642 -0.98 -3.36 37.66
C GLY A 642 -1.22 -1.89 37.27
N GLU A 643 -0.53 -0.98 37.95
CA GLU A 643 -0.53 0.44 37.55
C GLU A 643 0.40 0.62 36.34
N PRO A 644 0.04 1.36 35.27
CA PRO A 644 0.82 1.41 34.03
C PRO A 644 2.30 1.80 34.22
N ASP A 645 2.55 2.82 35.06
CA ASP A 645 3.90 3.32 35.38
C ASP A 645 4.68 2.44 36.40
N ALA A 646 4.12 1.33 36.87
CA ALA A 646 4.77 0.52 37.90
C ALA A 646 5.92 -0.33 37.32
N ALA A 647 7.06 -0.32 38.00
CA ALA A 647 8.29 -0.96 37.52
C ALA A 647 8.20 -2.50 37.37
N ASP A 648 7.22 -3.16 37.99
CA ASP A 648 6.90 -4.57 37.77
C ASP A 648 5.92 -4.79 36.60
N THR A 649 5.02 -3.84 36.34
CA THR A 649 4.13 -3.84 35.16
C THR A 649 4.92 -3.60 33.88
N LEU A 650 5.79 -2.58 33.87
CA LEU A 650 6.72 -2.31 32.78
C LEU A 650 7.63 -3.51 32.51
N ALA A 651 8.26 -4.08 33.54
CA ALA A 651 9.13 -5.26 33.37
C ALA A 651 8.40 -6.53 32.88
N MET A 652 7.07 -6.62 32.99
CA MET A 652 6.27 -7.68 32.35
C MET A 652 6.00 -7.37 30.87
N LEU A 653 5.78 -6.10 30.52
CA LEU A 653 5.63 -5.65 29.14
C LEU A 653 6.95 -5.79 28.36
N ASP A 654 8.07 -5.29 28.89
CA ASP A 654 9.40 -5.41 28.29
C ASP A 654 9.73 -6.87 27.91
N ALA A 655 9.46 -7.79 28.83
CA ALA A 655 9.69 -9.23 28.66
C ALA A 655 8.74 -9.90 27.66
N LEU A 656 7.62 -9.27 27.31
CA LEU A 656 6.62 -9.75 26.35
C LEU A 656 6.75 -9.08 24.97
N HIS A 657 7.32 -7.87 24.93
CA HIS A 657 7.62 -7.13 23.71
C HIS A 657 8.90 -7.66 23.04
N GLY A 658 9.93 -7.99 23.82
CA GLY A 658 11.22 -8.49 23.31
C GLY A 658 11.24 -9.98 22.90
N VAL A 659 10.10 -10.59 22.55
CA VAL A 659 9.99 -12.01 22.14
C VAL A 659 8.97 -12.21 21.02
N TYR A 660 9.33 -13.03 20.03
CA TYR A 660 8.37 -13.53 19.04
C TYR A 660 7.34 -14.44 19.70
N VAL A 661 6.09 -13.98 19.71
CA VAL A 661 4.89 -14.73 20.06
C VAL A 661 3.78 -14.10 19.21
N PRO A 662 3.54 -14.58 17.97
CA PRO A 662 2.63 -13.90 17.03
C PRO A 662 1.16 -14.10 17.41
N ASN A 663 0.84 -15.27 17.97
CA ASN A 663 -0.53 -15.65 18.32
C ASN A 663 -0.89 -15.23 19.75
N LYS A 664 -0.74 -13.95 20.08
CA LYS A 664 -1.13 -13.38 21.39
C LYS A 664 -2.11 -12.21 21.22
N VAL A 665 -2.85 -11.94 22.29
CA VAL A 665 -3.43 -10.61 22.56
C VAL A 665 -3.08 -10.19 23.98
N VAL A 666 -2.77 -8.91 24.17
CA VAL A 666 -2.37 -8.34 25.45
C VAL A 666 -3.40 -7.33 25.93
N LEU A 667 -3.83 -7.46 27.19
CA LEU A 667 -4.65 -6.48 27.88
C LEU A 667 -3.92 -5.98 29.12
N GLN A 668 -3.90 -4.67 29.33
CA GLN A 668 -3.51 -4.07 30.61
C GLN A 668 -4.75 -3.69 31.39
N ARG A 669 -4.79 -3.99 32.69
CA ARG A 669 -5.87 -3.54 33.59
C ARG A 669 -5.31 -2.93 34.87
N THR A 670 -5.73 -1.70 35.17
CA THR A 670 -5.43 -1.05 36.45
C THR A 670 -6.01 -1.83 37.66
N PRO A 671 -5.48 -1.61 38.87
CA PRO A 671 -5.97 -2.27 40.08
C PRO A 671 -7.28 -1.63 40.57
N GLY A 672 -8.42 -2.17 40.14
CA GLY A 672 -9.75 -1.70 40.55
C GLY A 672 -10.88 -2.56 40.00
N ASP A 673 -12.10 -2.31 40.45
CA ASP A 673 -13.34 -2.79 39.82
C ASP A 673 -13.89 -1.75 38.81
N ASP A 674 -13.15 -0.65 38.59
CA ASP A 674 -13.50 0.54 37.78
C ASP A 674 -12.48 0.86 36.66
N ALA A 675 -11.60 -0.10 36.32
CA ALA A 675 -10.68 0.02 35.20
C ALA A 675 -11.43 0.06 33.85
N PRO A 676 -11.16 1.02 32.93
CA PRO A 676 -11.98 1.22 31.72
C PRO A 676 -12.17 -0.02 30.85
N ILE A 677 -11.11 -0.82 30.66
CA ILE A 677 -11.13 -2.06 29.86
C ILE A 677 -12.17 -3.10 30.34
N ILE A 678 -12.62 -3.04 31.59
CA ILE A 678 -13.69 -3.92 32.12
C ILE A 678 -15.01 -3.72 31.37
N ALA A 679 -15.26 -2.53 30.80
CA ALA A 679 -16.45 -2.26 30.00
C ALA A 679 -16.48 -3.00 28.65
N LEU A 680 -15.29 -3.33 28.11
CA LEU A 680 -15.10 -3.97 26.80
C LEU A 680 -14.77 -5.47 26.94
N ALA A 681 -14.13 -5.84 28.06
CA ALA A 681 -13.68 -7.18 28.37
C ALA A 681 -14.09 -7.56 29.81
N GLU A 682 -15.38 -7.84 30.05
CA GLU A 682 -15.94 -8.07 31.40
C GLU A 682 -15.19 -9.19 32.15
N PHE A 683 -14.69 -10.21 31.44
CA PHE A 683 -13.96 -11.32 32.06
C PHE A 683 -12.71 -10.87 32.83
N THR A 684 -12.12 -9.72 32.47
CA THR A 684 -10.95 -9.15 33.18
C THR A 684 -11.28 -8.79 34.63
N LEU A 685 -12.54 -8.48 34.98
CA LEU A 685 -12.99 -8.18 36.35
C LEU A 685 -12.64 -9.28 37.37
N TYR A 686 -12.63 -10.54 36.91
CA TYR A 686 -12.42 -11.71 37.77
C TYR A 686 -10.93 -12.01 38.04
N GLN A 687 -10.02 -11.39 37.28
CA GLN A 687 -8.57 -11.58 37.39
C GLN A 687 -7.97 -10.63 38.46
N ARG A 688 -7.85 -11.09 39.70
CA ARG A 688 -7.45 -10.25 40.83
C ARG A 688 -6.00 -10.49 41.25
N GLN A 689 -5.32 -9.40 41.60
CA GLN A 689 -3.93 -9.35 42.11
C GLN A 689 -3.84 -9.87 43.56
#